data_AF-A0A3E0N2N9-F1
#
_entry.id   AF-A0A3E0N2N9-F1
#
_cell.length_a   1.000
_cell.length_b   1.000
_cell.length_c   1.000
_cell.angle_alpha   90.00
_cell.angle_beta   90.00
_cell.angle_gamma   90.00
#
_symmetry.space_group_name_H-M   'P 1'
#
loop_
_entity.id
_entity.type
_entity.pdbx_description
1 polymer ?
#
loop_
_entity_poly.entity_id
_entity_poly.type
_entity_poly.pdbx_seq_one_letter_code
_entity_poly.pdbx_strand_id
1 'polypeptide(L)'
;MSVFHNNILAGASGASGAGDPLYVDDVFSTFLYNGSNSAQTITNGIDLDGEGGMVWIKSRTSTDSHVITDSAKSLNNYLYADTNQGNFNRSDVVTSFNSNGFSVGTFLPVNYSSYKFCSWTFRKAPGFFDVVTWTGNGSVRTISHNLGSTPGWILIKRYSSSEDWTCYHRSIGATDFIQLNGDNNGAANSVDLEQFMNDTEPTSTHFTVGTHDRVNTNGQSYVAYIFAHDDQSFGANGDEAIIKCDKYTGSGSANKEVSVGFEPQFLIVKKYDGSSQGRWFMVDMMRGMSDTSSGTAYLAANRSTAELTFGIFVPTADGFRILSTGAESNASGTNYAYIAIRRPNKPPEAGTEVFDPRTASSYAQDSDIPCGFAPDFMIATARSTTLTNYAEGRLTDNWFDTSNNNAENTTNYFKWDGEGGKINLPTSAFSQDPIFWQFRRAPGFFDSVTYTGNNTSGRTLNHNLDAVPEFMVLKRRDAGTPWYIYHKDTGAGNLFQGWDNAATMDIDTILNDTAPTSSVFTLGNSSHVNGSGDTYVAYLWGSVDGVSKLGSYSGTGSNIDVNCGFSAGARFVLIKRTDSTGDWYVWDTARGIVSGNDPYLLLNSSAAEVTNTDYIDPLNSGFTVTSSAPAALNASGGTYIFLAIA
;
A
#
# COMPACT_ATOMS: atom_id res chain seq x y z
N MET A 1 -34.00 -4.21 -19.25
CA MET A 1 -34.41 -2.95 -18.59
C MET A 1 -33.18 -2.49 -17.83
N SER A 2 -32.47 -1.50 -18.36
CA SER A 2 -31.13 -1.12 -17.92
C SER A 2 -31.23 -0.31 -16.64
N VAL A 3 -30.38 -0.61 -15.65
CA VAL A 3 -30.24 0.18 -14.44
C VAL A 3 -28.94 0.97 -14.60
N PHE A 4 -29.08 2.20 -15.05
CA PHE A 4 -28.06 3.23 -14.85
C PHE A 4 -28.06 3.56 -13.35
N HIS A 5 -26.92 3.39 -12.69
CA HIS A 5 -26.72 3.96 -11.35
C HIS A 5 -26.48 5.46 -11.53
N ASN A 6 -27.40 6.25 -10.97
CA ASN A 6 -27.24 7.68 -10.79
C ASN A 6 -26.19 7.93 -9.69
N ASN A 7 -25.18 8.73 -10.03
CA ASN A 7 -24.39 9.47 -9.06
C ASN A 7 -25.33 10.33 -8.20
N ILE A 8 -25.34 10.09 -6.89
CA ILE A 8 -25.98 10.98 -5.92
C ILE A 8 -24.90 11.88 -5.33
N LEU A 9 -25.20 13.18 -5.37
CA LEU A 9 -24.40 14.29 -4.90
C LEU A 9 -24.06 14.22 -3.40
N ALA A 10 -22.85 14.67 -3.07
CA ALA A 10 -22.60 15.49 -1.88
C ALA A 10 -21.95 16.81 -2.32
N GLY A 11 -22.60 17.95 -2.04
CA GLY A 11 -22.00 19.30 -2.10
C GLY A 11 -21.32 19.62 -0.76
N ALA A 12 -20.41 20.59 -0.60
CA ALA A 12 -19.97 21.78 -1.35
C ALA A 12 -18.47 22.02 -0.99
N SER A 13 -17.60 22.77 -1.65
CA SER A 13 -17.73 24.00 -2.44
C SER A 13 -16.43 24.29 -3.21
N GLY A 14 -16.54 24.67 -4.50
CA GLY A 14 -15.73 25.75 -5.08
C GLY A 14 -14.41 25.43 -5.79
N ALA A 15 -14.46 24.89 -7.01
CA ALA A 15 -13.65 25.36 -8.14
C ALA A 15 -14.28 24.89 -9.46
N SER A 16 -14.59 25.83 -10.34
CA SER A 16 -15.15 25.60 -11.66
C SER A 16 -14.16 24.88 -12.59
N GLY A 17 -14.54 23.71 -13.12
CA GLY A 17 -14.00 23.18 -14.39
C GLY A 17 -12.96 22.06 -14.33
N ALA A 18 -12.58 21.55 -13.16
CA ALA A 18 -11.75 20.33 -13.06
C ALA A 18 -12.67 19.10 -13.06
N GLY A 19 -12.30 18.04 -13.79
CA GLY A 19 -12.95 16.72 -13.64
C GLY A 19 -12.76 16.18 -12.21
N ASP A 20 -13.40 15.05 -11.90
CA ASP A 20 -13.23 14.40 -10.60
C ASP A 20 -11.73 14.21 -10.29
N PRO A 21 -11.27 14.52 -9.05
CA PRO A 21 -9.87 14.38 -8.67
C PRO A 21 -9.36 12.98 -8.95
N LEU A 22 -8.14 12.90 -9.49
CA LEU A 22 -7.51 11.63 -9.83
C LEU A 22 -6.51 11.21 -8.75
N TYR A 23 -6.57 9.95 -8.33
CA TYR A 23 -5.68 9.36 -7.34
C TYR A 23 -4.87 8.21 -7.94
N VAL A 24 -3.86 7.72 -7.22
CA VAL A 24 -3.04 6.61 -7.71
C VAL A 24 -3.87 5.33 -7.89
N ASP A 25 -4.86 5.12 -7.02
CA ASP A 25 -5.82 4.01 -7.06
C ASP A 25 -6.55 3.90 -8.40
N ASP A 26 -6.72 5.02 -9.10
CA ASP A 26 -7.46 5.11 -10.35
C ASP A 26 -6.56 4.87 -11.59
N VAL A 27 -5.23 4.87 -11.44
CA VAL A 27 -4.29 4.79 -12.57
C VAL A 27 -3.25 3.67 -12.47
N PHE A 28 -3.01 3.14 -11.27
CA PHE A 28 -2.02 2.11 -11.03
C PHE A 28 -2.52 1.03 -10.07
N SER A 29 -2.25 -0.22 -10.43
CA SER A 29 -2.48 -1.35 -9.53
C SER A 29 -1.38 -2.39 -9.67
N THR A 30 -0.88 -2.85 -8.52
CA THR A 30 -0.20 -4.14 -8.40
C THR A 30 -1.24 -5.16 -7.96
N PHE A 31 -1.43 -6.22 -8.75
CA PHE A 31 -2.47 -7.22 -8.48
C PHE A 31 -1.90 -8.64 -8.54
N LEU A 32 -2.27 -9.47 -7.58
CA LEU A 32 -1.81 -10.85 -7.45
C LEU A 32 -2.95 -11.82 -7.76
N TYR A 33 -2.65 -12.84 -8.54
CA TYR A 33 -3.64 -13.87 -8.87
C TYR A 33 -3.00 -15.25 -9.06
N ASN A 34 -3.79 -16.27 -8.79
CA ASN A 34 -3.43 -17.65 -9.11
C ASN A 34 -3.83 -17.92 -10.57
N GLY A 35 -2.97 -18.62 -11.30
CA GLY A 35 -3.34 -19.09 -12.63
C GLY A 35 -4.40 -20.17 -12.55
N SER A 36 -5.34 -20.15 -13.50
CA SER A 36 -6.46 -21.09 -13.57
C SER A 36 -6.44 -21.99 -14.81
N ASN A 37 -5.56 -21.70 -15.78
CA ASN A 37 -5.53 -22.31 -17.11
C ASN A 37 -6.90 -22.29 -17.82
N SER A 38 -7.71 -21.28 -17.50
CA SER A 38 -9.03 -21.02 -18.04
C SER A 38 -9.23 -19.51 -18.14
N ALA A 39 -10.11 -19.03 -19.02
CA ALA A 39 -10.35 -17.59 -19.13
C ALA A 39 -10.71 -16.98 -17.76
N GLN A 40 -9.99 -15.93 -17.37
CA GLN A 40 -10.12 -15.30 -16.06
C GLN A 40 -10.11 -13.78 -16.21
N THR A 41 -11.03 -13.13 -15.51
CA THR A 41 -11.06 -11.67 -15.36
C THR A 41 -10.25 -11.28 -14.13
N ILE A 42 -9.37 -10.30 -14.32
CA ILE A 42 -8.60 -9.65 -13.27
C ILE A 42 -9.27 -8.30 -13.00
N THR A 43 -9.91 -8.19 -11.84
CA THR A 43 -10.64 -7.00 -11.40
C THR A 43 -9.79 -6.21 -10.42
N ASN A 44 -8.97 -5.30 -10.94
CA ASN A 44 -8.04 -4.50 -10.14
C ASN A 44 -8.44 -3.03 -10.03
N GLY A 45 -9.62 -2.67 -10.53
CA GLY A 45 -10.18 -1.32 -10.44
C GLY A 45 -9.69 -0.34 -11.52
N ILE A 46 -8.74 -0.74 -12.36
CA ILE A 46 -8.15 0.17 -13.37
C ILE A 46 -8.92 0.13 -14.68
N ASP A 47 -9.43 1.27 -15.14
CA ASP A 47 -10.10 1.38 -16.44
C ASP A 47 -9.08 1.36 -17.59
N LEU A 48 -9.07 0.28 -18.38
CA LEU A 48 -8.27 0.16 -19.59
C LEU A 48 -9.11 0.20 -20.88
N ASP A 49 -10.44 0.11 -20.78
CA ASP A 49 -11.35 0.12 -21.93
C ASP A 49 -11.65 1.55 -22.37
N GLY A 50 -11.95 2.44 -21.42
CA GLY A 50 -12.22 3.86 -21.68
C GLY A 50 -10.95 4.66 -21.95
N GLU A 51 -9.88 4.36 -21.23
CA GLU A 51 -8.70 5.25 -21.15
C GLU A 51 -7.46 4.68 -21.84
N GLY A 52 -7.38 3.35 -21.97
CA GLY A 52 -6.21 2.64 -22.45
C GLY A 52 -5.06 2.58 -21.44
N GLY A 53 -4.00 1.85 -21.77
CA GLY A 53 -2.89 1.63 -20.84
C GLY A 53 -1.98 0.47 -21.22
N MET A 54 -1.18 0.04 -20.25
CA MET A 54 -0.27 -1.09 -20.32
C MET A 54 -0.53 -2.07 -19.18
N VAL A 55 -0.43 -3.37 -19.47
CA VAL A 55 -0.43 -4.44 -18.46
C VAL A 55 0.90 -5.19 -18.58
N TRP A 56 1.63 -5.27 -17.47
CA TRP A 56 2.88 -6.02 -17.34
C TRP A 56 2.67 -7.20 -16.40
N ILE A 57 2.77 -8.43 -16.90
CA ILE A 57 2.50 -9.68 -16.18
C ILE A 57 3.79 -10.50 -16.00
N LYS A 58 3.96 -11.12 -14.83
CA LYS A 58 5.03 -12.09 -14.59
C LYS A 58 4.57 -13.24 -13.69
N SER A 59 4.92 -14.46 -14.08
CA SER A 59 4.89 -15.61 -13.18
C SER A 59 5.92 -15.46 -12.07
N ARG A 60 5.46 -15.55 -10.84
CA ARG A 60 6.26 -15.47 -9.62
C ARG A 60 6.91 -16.81 -9.27
N THR A 61 6.35 -17.91 -9.73
CA THR A 61 6.78 -19.27 -9.37
C THR A 61 7.43 -20.03 -10.52
N SER A 62 7.60 -19.40 -11.69
CA SER A 62 8.17 -20.02 -12.89
C SER A 62 9.22 -19.12 -13.53
N THR A 63 10.08 -19.73 -14.35
CA THR A 63 11.13 -19.06 -15.12
C THR A 63 10.66 -18.52 -16.47
N ASP A 64 9.38 -18.18 -16.60
CA ASP A 64 8.81 -17.59 -17.81
C ASP A 64 9.16 -16.09 -17.91
N SER A 65 9.35 -15.62 -19.14
CA SER A 65 9.60 -14.20 -19.43
C SER A 65 8.43 -13.30 -19.02
N HIS A 66 8.76 -12.06 -18.68
CA HIS A 66 7.80 -11.00 -18.37
C HIS A 66 7.00 -10.60 -19.62
N VAL A 67 5.67 -10.68 -19.57
CA VAL A 67 4.78 -10.32 -20.69
C VAL A 67 4.32 -8.88 -20.55
N ILE A 68 4.46 -8.07 -21.61
CA ILE A 68 3.92 -6.70 -21.69
C ILE A 68 2.91 -6.62 -22.84
N THR A 69 1.71 -6.15 -22.54
CA THR A 69 0.67 -5.78 -23.53
C THR A 69 0.18 -4.35 -23.29
N ASP A 70 -0.42 -3.74 -24.29
CA ASP A 70 -1.01 -2.41 -24.19
C ASP A 70 -2.18 -2.22 -25.16
N SER A 71 -2.93 -1.15 -24.94
CA SER A 71 -4.08 -0.77 -25.76
C SER A 71 -3.71 0.01 -27.03
N ALA A 72 -2.44 0.37 -27.24
CA ALA A 72 -1.99 1.12 -28.43
C ALA A 72 -1.66 0.19 -29.61
N LYS A 73 -1.30 -1.07 -29.33
CA LYS A 73 -1.09 -2.13 -30.32
C LYS A 73 -2.37 -2.97 -30.49
N SER A 74 -2.35 -3.91 -31.43
CA SER A 74 -3.40 -4.94 -31.54
C SER A 74 -3.43 -5.81 -30.28
N LEU A 75 -4.61 -6.19 -29.80
CA LEU A 75 -4.80 -6.95 -28.55
C LEU A 75 -4.01 -8.28 -28.51
N ASN A 76 -3.82 -8.93 -29.66
CA ASN A 76 -3.06 -10.19 -29.75
C ASN A 76 -1.54 -9.99 -29.61
N ASN A 77 -1.07 -8.75 -29.63
CA ASN A 77 0.35 -8.40 -29.64
C ASN A 77 0.89 -8.29 -28.22
N TYR A 78 2.01 -8.97 -27.95
CA TYR A 78 2.72 -8.88 -26.68
C TYR A 78 4.24 -8.91 -26.86
N LEU A 79 4.94 -8.41 -25.86
CA LEU A 79 6.39 -8.30 -25.81
C LEU A 79 6.96 -9.01 -24.59
N TYR A 80 8.22 -9.43 -24.68
CA TYR A 80 9.01 -9.89 -23.53
C TYR A 80 9.99 -8.82 -23.07
N ALA A 81 10.02 -8.52 -21.78
CA ALA A 81 10.86 -7.47 -21.20
C ALA A 81 12.36 -7.84 -21.15
N ASP A 82 12.67 -9.13 -21.10
CA ASP A 82 14.00 -9.71 -20.90
C ASP A 82 14.64 -10.24 -22.19
N THR A 83 14.05 -9.96 -23.36
CA THR A 83 14.58 -10.40 -24.65
C THR A 83 14.65 -9.27 -25.66
N ASN A 84 15.43 -9.47 -26.72
CA ASN A 84 15.48 -8.59 -27.88
C ASN A 84 14.42 -8.93 -28.94
N GLN A 85 13.54 -9.91 -28.70
CA GLN A 85 12.60 -10.35 -29.72
C GLN A 85 11.59 -9.25 -30.07
N GLY A 86 11.12 -9.26 -31.31
CA GLY A 86 10.01 -8.40 -31.73
C GLY A 86 8.68 -8.81 -31.09
N ASN A 87 7.60 -8.30 -31.66
CA ASN A 87 6.26 -8.62 -31.21
C ASN A 87 5.89 -10.10 -31.47
N PHE A 88 5.31 -10.74 -30.46
CA PHE A 88 4.63 -12.02 -30.61
C PHE A 88 3.14 -11.80 -30.81
N ASN A 89 2.46 -12.74 -31.46
CA ASN A 89 1.03 -12.67 -31.70
C ASN A 89 0.31 -13.91 -31.18
N ARG A 90 -0.58 -13.74 -30.22
CA ARG A 90 -1.37 -14.82 -29.63
C ARG A 90 -2.66 -14.26 -29.00
N SER A 91 -3.79 -14.94 -29.24
CA SER A 91 -5.11 -14.45 -28.85
C SER A 91 -5.56 -14.82 -27.43
N ASP A 92 -4.76 -15.57 -26.68
CA ASP A 92 -5.08 -16.10 -25.35
C ASP A 92 -4.10 -15.56 -24.26
N VAL A 93 -3.46 -14.42 -24.52
CA VAL A 93 -2.59 -13.71 -23.57
C VAL A 93 -3.44 -12.80 -22.69
N VAL A 94 -3.68 -11.55 -23.10
CA VAL A 94 -4.73 -10.68 -22.60
C VAL A 94 -5.82 -10.66 -23.66
N THR A 95 -7.03 -11.05 -23.28
CA THR A 95 -8.17 -11.28 -24.17
C THR A 95 -9.14 -10.10 -24.22
N SER A 96 -9.07 -9.18 -23.24
CA SER A 96 -9.78 -7.91 -23.26
C SER A 96 -9.16 -6.92 -22.27
N PHE A 97 -9.27 -5.63 -22.59
CA PHE A 97 -9.15 -4.53 -21.65
C PHE A 97 -10.56 -4.17 -21.19
N ASN A 98 -10.75 -3.96 -19.89
CA ASN A 98 -12.05 -3.76 -19.26
C ASN A 98 -12.09 -2.42 -18.53
N SER A 99 -13.28 -1.93 -18.17
CA SER A 99 -13.45 -0.70 -17.41
C SER A 99 -13.01 -0.78 -15.94
N ASN A 100 -12.54 -1.94 -15.48
CA ASN A 100 -12.10 -2.19 -14.11
C ASN A 100 -10.98 -3.26 -14.03
N GLY A 101 -10.23 -3.42 -15.12
CA GLY A 101 -9.05 -4.27 -15.21
C GLY A 101 -8.88 -4.87 -16.60
N PHE A 102 -8.63 -6.18 -16.65
CA PHE A 102 -8.39 -6.90 -17.90
C PHE A 102 -8.79 -8.36 -17.78
N SER A 103 -8.82 -9.09 -18.90
CA SER A 103 -9.01 -10.54 -18.89
C SER A 103 -7.85 -11.26 -19.55
N VAL A 104 -7.52 -12.43 -19.03
CA VAL A 104 -6.45 -13.30 -19.55
C VAL A 104 -7.02 -14.59 -20.12
N GLY A 105 -6.35 -15.11 -21.14
CA GLY A 105 -6.66 -16.42 -21.71
C GLY A 105 -5.92 -17.54 -21.01
N THR A 106 -5.49 -18.55 -21.77
CA THR A 106 -4.83 -19.76 -21.25
C THR A 106 -3.32 -19.79 -21.46
N PHE A 107 -2.71 -18.67 -21.88
CA PHE A 107 -1.29 -18.66 -22.18
C PHE A 107 -0.44 -18.89 -20.90
N LEU A 108 0.51 -19.82 -20.99
CA LEU A 108 1.27 -20.30 -19.82
C LEU A 108 1.98 -19.18 -19.05
N PRO A 109 2.70 -18.24 -19.69
CA PRO A 109 3.33 -17.09 -19.02
C PRO A 109 2.40 -16.10 -18.34
N VAL A 110 1.06 -16.23 -18.48
CA VAL A 110 0.11 -15.30 -17.85
C VAL A 110 -0.98 -15.95 -17.01
N ASN A 111 -1.29 -17.25 -17.17
CA ASN A 111 -2.43 -17.85 -16.46
C ASN A 111 -2.37 -19.39 -16.27
N TYR A 112 -1.19 -19.98 -16.11
CA TYR A 112 -1.09 -21.44 -15.93
C TYR A 112 -1.56 -21.95 -14.55
N SER A 113 -2.33 -23.05 -14.52
CA SER A 113 -2.96 -23.64 -13.32
C SER A 113 -1.95 -24.37 -12.43
N SER A 114 -1.16 -23.60 -11.69
CA SER A 114 -0.21 -23.99 -10.63
C SER A 114 0.77 -22.86 -10.37
N TYR A 115 0.79 -21.85 -11.24
CA TYR A 115 1.63 -20.67 -11.09
C TYR A 115 0.90 -19.57 -10.35
N LYS A 116 1.67 -18.80 -9.59
CA LYS A 116 1.24 -17.52 -9.03
C LYS A 116 1.74 -16.40 -9.92
N PHE A 117 0.91 -15.39 -10.13
CA PHE A 117 1.22 -14.26 -11.00
C PHE A 117 1.13 -12.94 -10.23
N CYS A 118 1.90 -11.97 -10.72
CA CYS A 118 1.71 -10.56 -10.43
C CYS A 118 1.46 -9.84 -11.75
N SER A 119 0.62 -8.82 -11.71
CA SER A 119 0.49 -7.83 -12.78
C SER A 119 0.66 -6.41 -12.24
N TRP A 120 1.36 -5.57 -12.99
CA TRP A 120 1.38 -4.13 -12.82
C TRP A 120 0.60 -3.49 -13.97
N THR A 121 -0.47 -2.79 -13.63
CA THR A 121 -1.37 -2.16 -14.60
C THR A 121 -1.20 -0.65 -14.53
N PHE A 122 -1.04 -0.03 -15.70
CA PHE A 122 -0.82 1.41 -15.84
C PHE A 122 -1.86 1.97 -16.80
N ARG A 123 -2.75 2.83 -16.31
CA ARG A 123 -3.71 3.55 -17.15
C ARG A 123 -3.06 4.77 -17.77
N LYS A 124 -3.42 5.11 -19.01
CA LYS A 124 -3.05 6.40 -19.59
C LYS A 124 -3.69 7.53 -18.78
N ALA A 125 -2.90 8.49 -18.35
CA ALA A 125 -3.38 9.70 -17.69
C ALA A 125 -2.32 10.80 -17.80
N PRO A 126 -2.70 12.05 -18.12
CA PRO A 126 -1.82 13.21 -17.96
C PRO A 126 -1.20 13.23 -16.55
N GLY A 127 0.06 13.62 -16.44
CA GLY A 127 0.80 13.64 -15.19
C GLY A 127 1.28 12.27 -14.68
N PHE A 128 0.90 11.15 -15.32
CA PHE A 128 1.28 9.80 -14.86
C PHE A 128 1.92 8.91 -15.94
N PHE A 129 1.15 8.53 -16.97
CA PHE A 129 1.57 7.52 -17.94
C PHE A 129 0.94 7.74 -19.32
N ASP A 130 1.69 7.46 -20.38
CA ASP A 130 1.20 7.40 -21.75
C ASP A 130 1.86 6.25 -22.53
N VAL A 131 1.19 5.79 -23.59
CA VAL A 131 1.73 4.81 -24.53
C VAL A 131 1.46 5.27 -25.96
N VAL A 132 2.51 5.30 -26.79
CA VAL A 132 2.45 5.78 -28.16
C VAL A 132 3.19 4.85 -29.11
N THR A 133 2.75 4.81 -30.37
CA THR A 133 3.40 4.04 -31.44
C THR A 133 3.78 4.90 -32.63
N TRP A 134 4.85 4.55 -33.34
CA TRP A 134 5.22 5.20 -34.60
C TRP A 134 5.87 4.23 -35.58
N THR A 135 5.88 4.63 -36.85
CA THR A 135 6.71 4.01 -37.89
C THR A 135 7.97 4.85 -38.08
N GLY A 136 9.13 4.23 -37.94
CA GLY A 136 10.41 4.89 -38.11
C GLY A 136 10.64 5.35 -39.55
N ASN A 137 11.44 6.40 -39.73
CA ASN A 137 11.74 7.01 -41.03
C ASN A 137 13.24 7.16 -41.30
N GLY A 138 14.11 6.68 -40.40
CA GLY A 138 15.57 6.77 -40.51
C GLY A 138 16.13 8.18 -40.39
N SER A 139 15.34 9.18 -39.97
CA SER A 139 15.74 10.59 -39.83
C SER A 139 15.26 11.15 -38.49
N VAL A 140 16.04 12.02 -37.85
CA VAL A 140 15.68 12.65 -36.56
C VAL A 140 14.24 13.16 -36.59
N ARG A 141 13.45 12.85 -35.56
CA ARG A 141 12.05 13.25 -35.48
C ARG A 141 11.55 13.39 -34.06
N THR A 142 10.49 14.17 -33.89
CA THR A 142 9.74 14.27 -32.64
C THR A 142 8.59 13.26 -32.63
N ILE A 143 8.33 12.72 -31.44
CA ILE A 143 7.22 11.82 -31.14
C ILE A 143 6.38 12.48 -30.04
N SER A 144 5.14 12.82 -30.37
CA SER A 144 4.22 13.46 -29.42
C SER A 144 3.69 12.49 -28.37
N HIS A 145 3.41 12.99 -27.17
CA HIS A 145 2.74 12.28 -26.08
C HIS A 145 1.79 13.21 -25.31
N ASN A 146 0.96 12.63 -24.45
CA ASN A 146 -0.15 13.29 -23.77
C ASN A 146 0.04 13.45 -22.26
N LEU A 147 1.27 13.24 -21.74
CA LEU A 147 1.54 13.45 -20.32
C LEU A 147 1.22 14.87 -19.83
N GLY A 148 1.40 15.91 -20.65
CA GLY A 148 1.27 17.30 -20.18
C GLY A 148 2.40 17.74 -19.23
N SER A 149 3.34 16.84 -18.94
CA SER A 149 4.51 17.04 -18.08
C SER A 149 5.72 16.33 -18.68
N THR A 150 6.93 16.75 -18.28
CA THR A 150 8.17 16.18 -18.82
C THR A 150 8.33 14.73 -18.34
N PRO A 151 8.54 13.76 -19.25
CA PRO A 151 8.81 12.38 -18.88
C PRO A 151 10.01 12.22 -17.93
N GLY A 152 9.86 11.37 -16.92
CA GLY A 152 10.95 10.91 -16.06
C GLY A 152 11.65 9.65 -16.58
N TRP A 153 10.87 8.77 -17.21
CA TRP A 153 11.34 7.53 -17.82
C TRP A 153 10.60 7.26 -19.13
N ILE A 154 11.33 6.83 -20.15
CA ILE A 154 10.77 6.42 -21.43
C ILE A 154 11.36 5.07 -21.80
N LEU A 155 10.50 4.09 -22.01
CA LEU A 155 10.87 2.74 -22.43
C LEU A 155 10.45 2.52 -23.89
N ILE A 156 11.42 2.40 -24.79
CA ILE A 156 11.22 2.26 -26.24
C ILE A 156 11.52 0.83 -26.68
N LYS A 157 10.64 0.28 -27.54
CA LYS A 157 10.83 -1.00 -28.19
C LYS A 157 10.45 -0.98 -29.66
N ARG A 158 11.39 -1.39 -30.52
CA ARG A 158 11.06 -1.86 -31.86
C ARG A 158 10.32 -3.19 -31.75
N TYR A 159 9.11 -3.26 -32.28
CA TYR A 159 8.27 -4.44 -32.17
C TYR A 159 8.01 -5.11 -33.52
N SER A 160 8.35 -4.49 -34.65
CA SER A 160 8.25 -5.14 -35.98
C SER A 160 9.37 -6.14 -36.29
N SER A 161 10.46 -6.15 -35.52
CA SER A 161 11.51 -7.17 -35.59
C SER A 161 12.35 -7.20 -34.31
N SER A 162 13.32 -8.10 -34.24
CA SER A 162 14.23 -8.22 -33.11
C SER A 162 15.17 -7.03 -33.00
N GLU A 163 15.25 -6.45 -31.80
CA GLU A 163 16.12 -5.36 -31.35
C GLU A 163 15.95 -5.17 -29.82
N ASP A 164 16.97 -4.65 -29.14
CA ASP A 164 16.95 -4.43 -27.69
C ASP A 164 16.01 -3.29 -27.27
N TRP A 165 15.58 -3.34 -26.01
CA TRP A 165 14.87 -2.26 -25.35
C TRP A 165 15.82 -1.09 -25.07
N THR A 166 15.32 0.14 -25.27
CA THR A 166 16.07 1.37 -24.98
C THR A 166 15.32 2.18 -23.93
N CYS A 167 16.02 2.60 -22.89
CA CYS A 167 15.46 3.36 -21.79
C CYS A 167 16.16 4.71 -21.68
N TYR A 168 15.39 5.79 -21.75
CA TYR A 168 15.79 7.10 -21.27
C TYR A 168 15.35 7.26 -19.82
N HIS A 169 16.20 7.85 -18.97
CA HIS A 169 15.83 8.26 -17.62
C HIS A 169 16.41 9.65 -17.32
N ARG A 170 15.63 10.56 -16.74
CA ARG A 170 16.04 11.96 -16.54
C ARG A 170 17.34 12.13 -15.74
N SER A 171 17.62 11.21 -14.81
CA SER A 171 18.84 11.24 -14.00
C SER A 171 20.11 10.77 -14.74
N ILE A 172 19.94 10.21 -15.94
CA ILE A 172 20.99 9.78 -16.87
C ILE A 172 21.20 10.86 -17.94
N GLY A 173 20.10 11.46 -18.41
CA GLY A 173 20.11 12.49 -19.46
C GLY A 173 19.93 11.91 -20.86
N ALA A 174 19.69 12.77 -21.84
CA ALA A 174 19.39 12.40 -23.22
C ALA A 174 20.61 11.97 -24.06
N THR A 175 21.84 12.15 -23.55
CA THR A 175 23.09 11.74 -24.22
C THR A 175 23.38 10.24 -24.07
N ASP A 176 22.68 9.59 -23.14
CA ASP A 176 22.95 8.24 -22.70
C ASP A 176 21.66 7.43 -22.59
N PHE A 177 21.79 6.10 -22.54
CA PHE A 177 20.66 5.20 -22.34
C PHE A 177 21.07 3.98 -21.52
N ILE A 178 20.06 3.33 -20.95
CA ILE A 178 20.17 2.00 -20.36
C ILE A 178 19.25 1.04 -21.11
N GLN A 179 19.54 -0.26 -21.02
CA GLN A 179 18.75 -1.29 -21.70
C GLN A 179 17.89 -2.03 -20.69
N LEU A 180 16.61 -2.24 -21.00
CA LEU A 180 15.75 -3.05 -20.14
C LEU A 180 16.22 -4.50 -20.14
N ASN A 181 16.40 -5.12 -21.31
CA ASN A 181 16.80 -6.53 -21.43
C ASN A 181 18.32 -6.77 -21.34
N GLY A 182 19.10 -5.77 -20.93
CA GLY A 182 20.56 -5.89 -20.83
C GLY A 182 21.01 -6.42 -19.46
N ASP A 183 21.91 -7.41 -19.47
CA ASP A 183 22.75 -7.74 -18.30
C ASP A 183 24.05 -6.92 -18.28
N ASN A 184 24.43 -6.34 -19.42
CA ASN A 184 25.73 -5.70 -19.64
C ASN A 184 25.78 -4.28 -19.08
N ASN A 185 26.86 -4.04 -18.34
CA ASN A 185 27.34 -2.80 -17.76
C ASN A 185 26.30 -2.02 -16.97
N GLY A 186 26.46 -2.03 -15.66
CA GLY A 186 25.89 -1.01 -14.79
C GLY A 186 26.31 0.41 -15.16
N ALA A 187 26.97 0.71 -16.28
CA ALA A 187 27.18 2.05 -16.79
C ALA A 187 26.14 2.33 -17.88
N ALA A 188 25.55 3.53 -17.87
CA ALA A 188 25.06 4.17 -19.09
C ALA A 188 26.02 3.81 -20.22
N ASN A 189 25.51 3.22 -21.31
CA ASN A 189 26.37 2.82 -22.41
C ASN A 189 27.03 4.10 -22.90
N SER A 190 28.28 4.33 -22.48
CA SER A 190 29.06 5.56 -22.66
C SER A 190 29.53 5.74 -24.09
N VAL A 191 28.72 5.29 -25.04
CA VAL A 191 28.82 5.62 -26.44
C VAL A 191 27.80 6.73 -26.60
N ASP A 192 28.29 7.95 -26.39
CA ASP A 192 27.63 9.20 -26.78
C ASP A 192 27.13 9.02 -28.22
N LEU A 193 25.84 8.75 -28.33
CA LEU A 193 25.19 8.44 -29.60
C LEU A 193 23.96 9.35 -29.66
N GLU A 194 24.18 10.55 -30.20
CA GLU A 194 23.18 11.45 -30.81
C GLU A 194 22.11 10.68 -31.63
N GLN A 195 22.36 9.42 -31.97
CA GLN A 195 21.48 8.54 -32.70
C GLN A 195 20.28 8.00 -31.87
N PHE A 196 20.26 8.07 -30.53
CA PHE A 196 19.13 7.58 -29.72
C PHE A 196 18.06 8.64 -29.44
N MET A 197 18.32 9.55 -28.49
CA MET A 197 17.40 10.63 -28.14
C MET A 197 17.76 11.95 -28.85
N ASN A 198 18.74 11.93 -29.76
CA ASN A 198 19.27 13.14 -30.42
C ASN A 198 19.79 14.18 -29.44
N ASP A 199 20.35 13.74 -28.31
CA ASP A 199 20.83 14.56 -27.19
C ASP A 199 19.82 15.64 -26.77
N THR A 200 18.54 15.36 -26.99
CA THR A 200 17.45 16.31 -26.80
C THR A 200 16.58 15.79 -25.67
N GLU A 201 16.59 16.52 -24.56
CA GLU A 201 15.71 16.21 -23.43
C GLU A 201 14.23 16.24 -23.85
N PRO A 202 13.41 15.29 -23.37
CA PRO A 202 11.97 15.33 -23.55
C PRO A 202 11.35 16.63 -23.01
N THR A 203 10.20 17.01 -23.56
CA THR A 203 9.38 18.13 -23.10
C THR A 203 8.04 17.63 -22.58
N SER A 204 7.16 18.53 -22.16
CA SER A 204 5.80 18.16 -21.71
C SER A 204 4.89 17.60 -22.80
N THR A 205 5.28 17.72 -24.07
CA THR A 205 4.44 17.36 -25.23
C THR A 205 5.08 16.36 -26.18
N HIS A 206 6.40 16.16 -26.13
CA HIS A 206 7.10 15.27 -27.05
C HIS A 206 8.48 14.84 -26.52
N PHE A 207 9.01 13.75 -27.08
CA PHE A 207 10.43 13.43 -27.04
C PHE A 207 11.00 13.35 -28.46
N THR A 208 12.31 13.45 -28.59
CA THR A 208 13.01 13.33 -29.88
C THR A 208 13.67 11.97 -29.95
N VAL A 209 13.60 11.34 -31.13
CA VAL A 209 14.38 10.15 -31.46
C VAL A 209 15.35 10.47 -32.59
N GLY A 210 16.56 9.93 -32.48
CA GLY A 210 17.60 10.02 -33.50
C GLY A 210 17.39 9.02 -34.63
N THR A 211 18.48 8.48 -35.17
CA THR A 211 18.48 7.60 -36.35
C THR A 211 18.86 6.15 -36.03
N HIS A 212 19.17 5.81 -34.77
CA HIS A 212 19.60 4.46 -34.39
C HIS A 212 18.49 3.42 -34.62
N ASP A 213 18.89 2.18 -34.92
CA ASP A 213 17.97 1.11 -35.26
C ASP A 213 17.00 0.71 -34.12
N ARG A 214 17.40 1.06 -32.89
CA ARG A 214 16.62 0.84 -31.66
C ARG A 214 15.43 1.78 -31.50
N VAL A 215 15.41 2.90 -32.23
CA VAL A 215 14.40 3.95 -32.01
C VAL A 215 13.72 4.42 -33.30
N ASN A 216 14.35 4.30 -34.48
CA ASN A 216 13.82 4.97 -35.67
C ASN A 216 14.27 4.44 -37.05
N THR A 217 14.55 3.15 -37.22
CA THR A 217 14.81 2.55 -38.55
C THR A 217 13.63 2.78 -39.49
N ASN A 218 13.90 3.17 -40.74
CA ASN A 218 12.87 3.40 -41.76
C ASN A 218 11.96 2.16 -41.98
N GLY A 219 10.65 2.36 -41.91
CA GLY A 219 9.63 1.33 -42.13
C GLY A 219 9.42 0.36 -40.96
N GLN A 220 10.13 0.52 -39.84
CA GLN A 220 9.98 -0.34 -38.65
C GLN A 220 8.97 0.27 -37.68
N SER A 221 8.27 -0.54 -36.90
CA SER A 221 7.25 -0.09 -35.94
C SER A 221 7.78 -0.14 -34.51
N TYR A 222 7.50 0.93 -33.77
CA TYR A 222 7.99 1.16 -32.42
C TYR A 222 6.86 1.52 -31.47
N VAL A 223 7.04 1.19 -30.20
CA VAL A 223 6.19 1.61 -29.09
C VAL A 223 7.06 2.28 -28.03
N ALA A 224 6.54 3.32 -27.39
CA ALA A 224 7.11 3.92 -26.19
C ALA A 224 6.10 3.89 -25.05
N TYR A 225 6.56 3.45 -23.88
CA TYR A 225 5.86 3.57 -22.61
C TYR A 225 6.51 4.72 -21.83
N ILE A 226 5.72 5.74 -21.51
CA ILE A 226 6.20 7.06 -21.12
C ILE A 226 5.66 7.35 -19.73
N PHE A 227 6.55 7.57 -18.78
CA PHE A 227 6.22 7.78 -17.37
C PHE A 227 6.57 9.21 -16.99
N ALA A 228 5.63 9.90 -16.36
CA ALA A 228 5.85 11.25 -15.86
C ALA A 228 6.83 11.28 -14.69
N HIS A 229 7.16 12.49 -14.24
CA HIS A 229 7.96 12.72 -13.05
C HIS A 229 7.37 13.89 -12.27
N ASP A 230 7.02 13.63 -11.01
CA ASP A 230 6.78 14.66 -9.99
C ASP A 230 5.73 15.70 -10.37
N ASP A 231 4.78 15.30 -11.22
CA ASP A 231 3.68 16.16 -11.64
C ASP A 231 2.68 16.30 -10.50
N GLN A 232 2.42 17.55 -10.08
CA GLN A 232 1.59 17.89 -8.93
C GLN A 232 0.15 18.18 -9.38
N SER A 233 -0.50 17.27 -10.09
CA SER A 233 -1.88 17.45 -10.58
C SER A 233 -2.90 16.46 -10.00
N PHE A 234 -2.46 15.61 -9.07
CA PHE A 234 -3.30 14.59 -8.45
C PHE A 234 -3.82 15.03 -7.09
N GLY A 235 -4.75 14.26 -6.53
CA GLY A 235 -5.33 14.52 -5.21
C GLY A 235 -6.44 15.57 -5.24
N ALA A 236 -7.11 15.73 -4.10
CA ALA A 236 -8.31 16.57 -3.99
C ALA A 236 -8.08 18.04 -4.39
N ASN A 237 -6.86 18.53 -4.17
CA ASN A 237 -6.48 19.92 -4.45
C ASN A 237 -5.63 20.06 -5.72
N GLY A 238 -5.28 18.97 -6.40
CA GLY A 238 -4.37 18.99 -7.55
C GLY A 238 -2.98 19.51 -7.17
N ASP A 239 -2.42 18.99 -6.08
CA ASP A 239 -1.12 19.38 -5.51
C ASP A 239 -0.30 18.18 -5.03
N GLU A 240 -0.67 16.97 -5.45
CA GLU A 240 0.02 15.74 -5.11
C GLU A 240 0.75 15.13 -6.32
N ALA A 241 1.97 14.64 -6.10
CA ALA A 241 2.63 13.72 -7.02
C ALA A 241 2.38 12.27 -6.63
N ILE A 242 2.06 11.44 -7.63
CA ILE A 242 1.87 9.99 -7.48
C ILE A 242 2.99 9.15 -8.10
N ILE A 243 3.91 9.78 -8.85
CA ILE A 243 5.05 9.12 -9.48
C ILE A 243 6.32 9.98 -9.38
N LYS A 244 7.45 9.36 -9.01
CA LYS A 244 8.76 10.01 -8.93
C LYS A 244 9.80 9.18 -9.66
N CYS A 245 10.43 9.78 -10.67
CA CYS A 245 11.61 9.23 -11.33
C CYS A 245 12.86 10.01 -10.88
N ASP A 246 13.79 9.41 -10.13
CA ASP A 246 15.01 10.08 -9.68
C ASP A 246 16.17 9.10 -9.49
N LYS A 247 17.26 9.54 -8.85
CA LYS A 247 18.42 8.72 -8.51
C LYS A 247 18.77 8.78 -7.04
N TYR A 248 19.56 7.80 -6.61
CA TYR A 248 20.34 7.87 -5.38
C TYR A 248 21.77 7.37 -5.62
N THR A 249 22.70 7.89 -4.81
CA THR A 249 24.07 7.36 -4.73
C THR A 249 24.19 6.42 -3.55
N GLY A 250 24.63 5.19 -3.80
CA GLY A 250 24.82 4.16 -2.79
C GLY A 250 25.88 4.55 -1.76
N SER A 251 25.65 4.15 -0.51
CA SER A 251 26.53 4.44 0.64
C SER A 251 27.44 3.28 1.02
N GLY A 252 27.21 2.08 0.50
CA GLY A 252 27.86 0.85 0.97
C GLY A 252 27.47 0.43 2.39
N SER A 253 26.52 1.13 3.00
CA SER A 253 26.06 0.90 4.39
C SER A 253 24.57 0.59 4.41
N ALA A 254 24.17 -0.36 5.26
CA ALA A 254 22.77 -0.69 5.47
C ALA A 254 21.99 0.51 6.03
N ASN A 255 20.66 0.46 5.92
CA ASN A 255 19.73 1.47 6.40
C ASN A 255 19.91 2.85 5.75
N LYS A 256 20.31 2.89 4.48
CA LYS A 256 20.33 4.16 3.72
C LYS A 256 18.91 4.60 3.41
N GLU A 257 18.51 5.77 3.90
CA GLU A 257 17.26 6.42 3.53
C GLU A 257 17.38 7.13 2.17
N VAL A 258 16.30 7.07 1.39
CA VAL A 258 16.09 7.80 0.14
C VAL A 258 14.72 8.46 0.22
N SER A 259 14.70 9.79 0.23
CA SER A 259 13.46 10.58 0.20
C SER A 259 12.92 10.66 -1.23
N VAL A 260 11.60 10.52 -1.33
CA VAL A 260 10.79 10.54 -2.56
C VAL A 260 9.73 11.64 -2.47
N GLY A 261 9.26 11.98 -1.27
CA GLY A 261 8.14 12.91 -1.01
C GLY A 261 6.83 12.20 -0.69
N PHE A 262 6.81 10.87 -0.76
CA PHE A 262 5.68 10.02 -0.40
C PHE A 262 6.16 8.59 -0.16
N GLU A 263 5.33 7.78 0.49
CA GLU A 263 5.58 6.35 0.61
C GLU A 263 5.23 5.60 -0.69
N PRO A 264 6.18 4.83 -1.27
CA PRO A 264 5.96 4.09 -2.49
C PRO A 264 5.26 2.74 -2.23
N GLN A 265 4.27 2.40 -3.06
CA GLN A 265 3.77 1.02 -3.17
C GLN A 265 4.58 0.15 -4.14
N PHE A 266 5.29 0.77 -5.08
CA PHE A 266 6.05 0.08 -6.12
C PHE A 266 7.36 0.83 -6.40
N LEU A 267 8.43 0.06 -6.57
CA LEU A 267 9.73 0.55 -7.02
C LEU A 267 10.27 -0.29 -8.17
N ILE A 268 10.75 0.40 -9.22
CA ILE A 268 11.75 -0.12 -10.14
C ILE A 268 13.09 0.54 -9.83
N VAL A 269 14.16 -0.25 -9.67
CA VAL A 269 15.51 0.29 -9.40
C VAL A 269 16.53 -0.35 -10.33
N LYS A 270 17.39 0.48 -10.93
CA LYS A 270 18.48 0.06 -11.80
C LYS A 270 19.76 0.82 -11.54
N LYS A 271 20.83 0.07 -11.32
CA LYS A 271 22.21 0.57 -11.39
C LYS A 271 22.53 1.09 -12.80
N TYR A 272 23.04 2.32 -12.89
CA TYR A 272 23.40 2.94 -14.17
C TYR A 272 24.77 3.66 -14.21
N ASP A 273 25.59 3.61 -13.15
CA ASP A 273 27.05 3.76 -13.31
C ASP A 273 27.88 2.55 -12.79
N GLY A 274 29.05 2.32 -13.40
CA GLY A 274 30.02 1.28 -12.98
C GLY A 274 30.08 -0.02 -13.82
N SER A 275 31.13 -0.82 -13.62
CA SER A 275 31.51 -1.95 -14.50
C SER A 275 30.89 -3.32 -14.20
N SER A 276 30.06 -3.45 -13.15
CA SER A 276 29.43 -4.73 -12.80
C SER A 276 28.03 -4.86 -13.38
N GLN A 277 27.59 -6.10 -13.61
CA GLN A 277 26.19 -6.43 -13.97
C GLN A 277 25.23 -5.88 -12.90
N GLY A 278 23.98 -5.60 -13.29
CA GLY A 278 22.95 -5.17 -12.35
C GLY A 278 21.53 -5.43 -12.86
N ARG A 279 20.71 -6.03 -12.00
CA ARG A 279 19.29 -6.32 -12.24
C ARG A 279 18.44 -5.06 -12.31
N TRP A 280 17.30 -5.16 -12.98
CA TRP A 280 16.19 -4.21 -12.86
C TRP A 280 15.25 -4.68 -11.76
N PHE A 281 15.52 -4.32 -10.51
CA PHE A 281 14.70 -4.76 -9.37
C PHE A 281 13.29 -4.19 -9.48
N MET A 282 12.28 -5.05 -9.36
CA MET A 282 10.86 -4.71 -9.27
C MET A 282 10.32 -5.22 -7.93
N VAL A 283 9.97 -4.30 -7.03
CA VAL A 283 9.45 -4.59 -5.69
C VAL A 283 8.17 -3.82 -5.43
N ASP A 284 7.28 -4.38 -4.61
CA ASP A 284 6.02 -3.73 -4.21
C ASP A 284 5.45 -4.27 -2.90
N MET A 285 4.51 -3.52 -2.35
CA MET A 285 3.84 -3.79 -1.07
C MET A 285 3.02 -5.08 -1.06
N MET A 286 2.47 -5.47 -2.22
CA MET A 286 1.64 -6.66 -2.33
C MET A 286 2.48 -7.94 -2.24
N ARG A 287 3.76 -7.87 -2.59
CA ARG A 287 4.69 -9.02 -2.58
C ARG A 287 5.72 -8.97 -1.44
N GLY A 288 5.48 -8.17 -0.39
CA GLY A 288 6.29 -8.21 0.82
C GLY A 288 7.41 -7.17 0.90
N MET A 289 7.24 -5.99 0.30
CA MET A 289 8.03 -4.79 0.61
C MET A 289 7.71 -4.29 2.03
N SER A 290 8.27 -4.97 3.03
CA SER A 290 7.96 -4.81 4.47
C SER A 290 9.25 -4.59 5.30
N ASP A 291 9.13 -4.03 6.50
CA ASP A 291 10.24 -3.73 7.41
C ASP A 291 10.58 -4.92 8.34
N THR A 292 11.08 -5.99 7.74
CA THR A 292 11.12 -7.31 8.37
C THR A 292 12.43 -8.03 8.08
N SER A 293 12.73 -9.04 8.89
CA SER A 293 13.92 -9.87 8.70
C SER A 293 13.76 -10.90 7.57
N SER A 294 12.52 -11.19 7.13
CA SER A 294 12.23 -12.14 6.05
C SER A 294 12.64 -11.61 4.67
N GLY A 295 12.73 -10.28 4.52
CA GLY A 295 13.26 -9.60 3.33
C GLY A 295 12.22 -9.37 2.23
N THR A 296 12.54 -8.47 1.30
CA THR A 296 11.66 -8.05 0.20
C THR A 296 11.65 -9.07 -0.93
N ALA A 297 10.47 -9.51 -1.40
CA ALA A 297 10.40 -10.28 -2.64
C ALA A 297 10.61 -9.35 -3.84
N TYR A 298 11.37 -9.82 -4.83
CA TYR A 298 11.63 -9.08 -6.05
C TYR A 298 11.53 -9.96 -7.30
N LEU A 299 11.15 -9.30 -8.39
CA LEU A 299 11.33 -9.79 -9.74
C LEU A 299 12.35 -8.90 -10.45
N ALA A 300 12.96 -9.39 -11.52
CA ALA A 300 13.92 -8.61 -12.29
C ALA A 300 13.43 -8.46 -13.73
N ALA A 301 13.12 -7.24 -14.16
CA ALA A 301 12.53 -6.99 -15.49
C ALA A 301 13.36 -7.55 -16.66
N ASN A 302 14.67 -7.67 -16.44
CA ASN A 302 15.65 -8.17 -17.42
C ASN A 302 15.93 -9.68 -17.30
N ARG A 303 15.14 -10.42 -16.52
CA ARG A 303 15.33 -11.86 -16.30
C ARG A 303 14.01 -12.61 -16.33
N SER A 304 14.07 -13.83 -16.80
CA SER A 304 12.95 -14.75 -16.73
C SER A 304 12.82 -15.45 -15.36
N THR A 305 13.84 -15.33 -14.48
CA THR A 305 13.90 -16.01 -13.18
C THR A 305 12.61 -15.86 -12.38
N ALA A 306 12.25 -16.91 -11.63
CA ALA A 306 11.16 -16.84 -10.66
C ALA A 306 11.45 -15.81 -9.56
N GLU A 307 10.42 -15.44 -8.79
CA GLU A 307 10.53 -14.51 -7.67
C GLU A 307 11.56 -15.00 -6.66
N LEU A 308 12.40 -14.08 -6.21
CA LEU A 308 13.42 -14.31 -5.20
C LEU A 308 13.18 -13.35 -4.03
N THR A 309 13.62 -13.73 -2.84
CA THR A 309 13.55 -12.87 -1.65
C THR A 309 14.93 -12.40 -1.27
N PHE A 310 15.11 -11.07 -1.18
CA PHE A 310 16.33 -10.44 -0.71
C PHE A 310 15.95 -9.12 -0.02
N GLY A 311 16.36 -8.91 1.23
CA GLY A 311 16.07 -7.68 1.97
C GLY A 311 16.78 -6.47 1.37
N ILE A 312 16.13 -5.79 0.42
CA ILE A 312 16.72 -4.65 -0.29
C ILE A 312 16.03 -3.35 0.10
N PHE A 313 14.72 -3.24 -0.14
CA PHE A 313 13.99 -1.98 -0.05
C PHE A 313 12.80 -2.10 0.91
N VAL A 314 12.69 -1.14 1.81
CA VAL A 314 11.62 -1.01 2.80
C VAL A 314 10.98 0.36 2.61
N PRO A 315 9.64 0.46 2.52
CA PRO A 315 8.98 1.76 2.41
C PRO A 315 9.18 2.55 3.71
N THR A 316 9.28 3.87 3.57
CA THR A 316 9.18 4.81 4.69
C THR A 316 8.12 5.84 4.34
N ALA A 317 7.63 6.57 5.34
CA ALA A 317 6.55 7.54 5.12
C ALA A 317 6.88 8.57 4.01
N ASP A 318 8.16 8.88 3.81
CA ASP A 318 8.65 9.86 2.83
C ASP A 318 9.48 9.22 1.70
N GLY A 319 9.54 7.89 1.58
CA GLY A 319 10.32 7.24 0.54
C GLY A 319 10.66 5.79 0.85
N PHE A 320 11.94 5.44 0.81
CA PHE A 320 12.37 4.08 1.11
C PHE A 320 13.75 3.99 1.75
N ARG A 321 13.93 2.96 2.57
CA ARG A 321 15.20 2.57 3.19
C ARG A 321 15.80 1.37 2.48
N ILE A 322 17.11 1.42 2.26
CA ILE A 322 17.88 0.35 1.62
C ILE A 322 18.61 -0.45 2.70
N LEU A 323 18.22 -1.71 2.90
CA LEU A 323 18.83 -2.59 3.90
C LEU A 323 20.14 -3.24 3.42
N SER A 324 20.27 -3.40 2.11
CA SER A 324 21.41 -4.10 1.51
C SER A 324 22.65 -3.20 1.39
N THR A 325 23.84 -3.81 1.42
CA THR A 325 25.13 -3.21 1.04
C THR A 325 25.63 -3.69 -0.34
N GLY A 326 24.79 -4.45 -1.06
CA GLY A 326 25.15 -5.15 -2.29
C GLY A 326 25.46 -4.23 -3.48
N ALA A 327 26.31 -4.71 -4.38
CA ALA A 327 26.79 -3.93 -5.53
C ALA A 327 25.69 -3.53 -6.55
N GLU A 328 24.59 -4.28 -6.56
CA GLU A 328 23.46 -4.03 -7.48
C GLU A 328 22.42 -3.06 -6.92
N SER A 329 22.50 -2.69 -5.64
CA SER A 329 21.49 -1.85 -4.99
C SER A 329 22.05 -0.71 -4.13
N ASN A 330 23.27 -0.81 -3.60
CA ASN A 330 23.81 0.19 -2.65
C ASN A 330 25.35 0.21 -2.54
N ALA A 331 26.09 -0.07 -3.60
CA ALA A 331 27.54 0.09 -3.58
C ALA A 331 27.94 1.55 -3.34
N SER A 332 28.95 1.77 -2.49
CA SER A 332 29.47 3.10 -2.17
C SER A 332 29.87 3.85 -3.44
N GLY A 333 29.31 5.04 -3.65
CA GLY A 333 29.63 5.92 -4.77
C GLY A 333 29.02 5.49 -6.12
N THR A 334 28.22 4.43 -6.16
CA THR A 334 27.48 3.99 -7.36
C THR A 334 26.10 4.66 -7.41
N ASN A 335 25.69 5.19 -8.55
CA ASN A 335 24.37 5.74 -8.82
C ASN A 335 23.37 4.70 -9.35
N TYR A 336 22.15 4.86 -8.86
CA TYR A 336 21.00 4.03 -9.17
C TYR A 336 19.83 4.94 -9.53
N ALA A 337 19.18 4.64 -10.65
CA ALA A 337 17.96 5.30 -11.09
C ALA A 337 16.78 4.51 -10.55
N TYR A 338 15.71 5.20 -10.18
CA TYR A 338 14.51 4.57 -9.69
C TYR A 338 13.25 5.24 -10.20
N ILE A 339 12.18 4.46 -10.20
CA ILE A 339 10.81 4.92 -10.39
C ILE A 339 10.03 4.46 -9.17
N ALA A 340 9.39 5.40 -8.50
CA ALA A 340 8.55 5.18 -7.34
C ALA A 340 7.13 5.59 -7.66
N ILE A 341 6.16 4.73 -7.32
CA ILE A 341 4.73 5.03 -7.43
C ILE A 341 4.13 5.05 -6.04
N ARG A 342 3.42 6.13 -5.72
CA ARG A 342 2.81 6.42 -4.41
C ARG A 342 1.85 5.32 -3.99
N ARG A 343 1.79 4.99 -2.71
CA ARG A 343 0.75 4.12 -2.15
C ARG A 343 -0.67 4.64 -2.42
N PRO A 344 -1.70 3.78 -2.41
CA PRO A 344 -3.10 4.21 -2.42
C PRO A 344 -3.36 5.45 -1.58
N ASN A 345 -3.93 6.48 -2.19
CA ASN A 345 -4.13 7.81 -1.60
C ASN A 345 -5.52 8.39 -1.88
N LYS A 346 -6.47 7.58 -2.34
CA LYS A 346 -7.88 7.99 -2.42
C LYS A 346 -8.52 7.93 -1.02
N PRO A 347 -9.09 9.04 -0.50
CA PRO A 347 -9.84 9.01 0.74
C PRO A 347 -11.05 8.06 0.62
N PRO A 348 -11.40 7.31 1.68
CA PRO A 348 -12.53 6.41 1.65
C PRO A 348 -13.87 7.16 1.74
N GLU A 349 -14.88 6.68 1.04
CA GLU A 349 -16.25 7.20 1.08
C GLU A 349 -17.19 6.30 1.91
N ALA A 350 -16.78 5.06 2.19
CA ALA A 350 -17.53 4.14 3.03
C ALA A 350 -16.61 3.31 3.93
N GLY A 351 -17.07 3.00 5.15
CA GLY A 351 -16.32 2.10 6.05
C GLY A 351 -16.05 0.71 5.46
N THR A 352 -16.83 0.25 4.46
CA THR A 352 -16.61 -1.04 3.76
C THR A 352 -15.36 -1.07 2.91
N GLU A 353 -14.82 0.09 2.55
CA GLU A 353 -13.61 0.20 1.75
C GLU A 353 -12.34 0.03 2.59
N VAL A 354 -12.48 0.15 3.92
CA VAL A 354 -11.33 0.23 4.84
C VAL A 354 -11.44 -0.66 6.07
N PHE A 355 -12.61 -1.22 6.38
CA PHE A 355 -12.81 -2.10 7.52
C PHE A 355 -13.82 -3.22 7.27
N ASP A 356 -13.45 -4.44 7.63
CA ASP A 356 -14.29 -5.63 7.53
C ASP A 356 -14.13 -6.54 8.77
N PRO A 357 -15.15 -6.66 9.64
CA PRO A 357 -15.20 -7.66 10.69
C PRO A 357 -15.73 -8.97 10.12
N ARG A 358 -15.04 -10.10 10.37
CA ARG A 358 -15.45 -11.39 9.78
C ARG A 358 -15.31 -12.54 10.75
N THR A 359 -16.41 -13.28 10.96
CA THR A 359 -16.38 -14.57 11.66
C THR A 359 -16.24 -15.74 10.69
N ALA A 360 -15.70 -16.86 11.16
CA ALA A 360 -15.79 -18.15 10.44
C ALA A 360 -16.03 -19.33 11.39
N SER A 361 -16.38 -20.48 10.83
CA SER A 361 -16.60 -21.76 11.55
C SER A 361 -15.38 -22.68 11.58
N SER A 362 -14.32 -22.33 10.85
CA SER A 362 -12.96 -22.91 10.87
C SER A 362 -12.20 -22.35 9.68
N TYR A 363 -10.88 -22.16 9.79
CA TYR A 363 -10.02 -21.91 8.63
C TYR A 363 -8.89 -22.93 8.54
N ALA A 364 -8.57 -23.33 7.30
CA ALA A 364 -7.40 -24.13 6.99
C ALA A 364 -6.21 -23.22 6.67
N GLN A 365 -5.02 -23.82 6.63
CA GLN A 365 -3.82 -23.15 6.13
C GLN A 365 -4.08 -22.62 4.73
N ASP A 366 -3.60 -21.41 4.45
CA ASP A 366 -3.71 -20.73 3.15
C ASP A 366 -5.15 -20.42 2.73
N SER A 367 -6.10 -20.43 3.68
CA SER A 367 -7.45 -19.96 3.39
C SER A 367 -7.48 -18.44 3.28
N ASP A 368 -8.25 -17.97 2.30
CA ASP A 368 -8.59 -16.56 2.17
C ASP A 368 -9.59 -16.17 3.27
N ILE A 369 -9.41 -14.98 3.82
CA ILE A 369 -10.36 -14.23 4.65
C ILE A 369 -10.82 -13.07 3.77
N PRO A 370 -11.88 -13.24 2.97
CA PRO A 370 -12.25 -12.19 2.03
C PRO A 370 -12.67 -10.93 2.79
N CYS A 371 -12.02 -9.83 2.47
CA CYS A 371 -12.48 -8.46 2.68
C CYS A 371 -12.40 -7.82 1.29
N GLY A 372 -13.28 -6.87 0.95
CA GLY A 372 -13.35 -6.28 -0.41
C GLY A 372 -12.12 -5.46 -0.83
N PHE A 373 -10.99 -5.62 -0.14
CA PHE A 373 -9.75 -4.88 -0.27
C PHE A 373 -8.57 -5.71 0.26
N ALA A 374 -7.35 -5.33 -0.11
CA ALA A 374 -6.13 -5.87 0.51
C ALA A 374 -5.91 -5.22 1.89
N PRO A 375 -5.93 -5.98 3.01
CA PRO A 375 -5.75 -5.40 4.33
C PRO A 375 -4.28 -5.04 4.57
N ASP A 376 -4.05 -4.09 5.47
CA ASP A 376 -2.73 -3.63 5.91
C ASP A 376 -2.50 -3.86 7.41
N PHE A 377 -3.55 -4.13 8.18
CA PHE A 377 -3.49 -4.50 9.58
C PHE A 377 -4.65 -5.42 9.93
N MET A 378 -4.38 -6.44 10.72
CA MET A 378 -5.37 -7.43 11.14
C MET A 378 -5.20 -7.74 12.61
N ILE A 379 -6.31 -7.83 13.33
CA ILE A 379 -6.38 -8.43 14.65
C ILE A 379 -7.28 -9.66 14.57
N ALA A 380 -6.85 -10.78 15.13
CA ALA A 380 -7.68 -11.98 15.20
C ALA A 380 -7.63 -12.67 16.56
N THR A 381 -8.75 -13.26 16.95
CA THR A 381 -8.89 -14.10 18.15
C THR A 381 -10.03 -15.11 17.97
N ALA A 382 -10.33 -15.88 19.01
CA ALA A 382 -11.40 -16.88 19.04
C ALA A 382 -12.60 -16.35 19.84
N ARG A 383 -13.79 -16.84 19.51
CA ARG A 383 -15.03 -16.38 20.15
C ARG A 383 -15.40 -17.21 21.37
N SER A 384 -15.38 -18.54 21.28
CA SER A 384 -15.89 -19.42 22.35
C SER A 384 -14.82 -20.05 23.24
N THR A 385 -13.53 -19.77 22.99
CA THR A 385 -12.41 -20.32 23.77
C THR A 385 -11.42 -19.25 24.16
N THR A 386 -10.61 -19.54 25.17
CA THR A 386 -9.50 -18.67 25.55
C THR A 386 -8.47 -18.62 24.43
N LEU A 387 -8.21 -17.43 23.89
CA LEU A 387 -7.18 -17.20 22.90
C LEU A 387 -6.64 -15.76 22.96
N THR A 388 -5.33 -15.64 22.77
CA THR A 388 -4.63 -14.37 22.59
C THR A 388 -5.13 -13.59 21.38
N ASN A 389 -5.06 -12.27 21.46
CA ASN A 389 -5.35 -11.36 20.34
C ASN A 389 -4.11 -11.18 19.46
N TYR A 390 -4.11 -11.80 18.28
CA TYR A 390 -3.03 -11.73 17.31
C TYR A 390 -3.17 -10.48 16.44
N ALA A 391 -2.33 -9.47 16.66
CA ALA A 391 -2.28 -8.25 15.87
C ALA A 391 -1.06 -8.25 14.93
N GLU A 392 -1.26 -8.12 13.63
CA GLU A 392 -0.19 -8.18 12.62
C GLU A 392 -0.45 -7.11 11.54
N GLY A 393 0.60 -6.45 11.08
CA GLY A 393 0.53 -5.46 10.00
C GLY A 393 1.35 -5.86 8.78
N ARG A 394 0.92 -5.45 7.58
CA ARG A 394 1.64 -5.70 6.31
C ARG A 394 3.07 -5.17 6.34
N LEU A 395 3.28 -4.03 6.97
CA LEU A 395 4.62 -3.42 7.10
C LEU A 395 5.52 -4.17 8.08
N THR A 396 4.97 -4.89 9.05
CA THR A 396 5.75 -5.64 10.06
C THR A 396 5.88 -7.12 9.75
N ASP A 397 4.96 -7.71 8.97
CA ASP A 397 4.88 -9.14 8.60
C ASP A 397 5.08 -10.10 9.79
N ASN A 398 4.81 -9.61 11.00
CA ASN A 398 5.08 -10.25 12.27
C ASN A 398 4.02 -9.78 13.27
N TRP A 399 3.69 -10.65 14.21
CA TRP A 399 2.54 -10.43 15.09
C TRP A 399 2.93 -9.99 16.50
N PHE A 400 1.97 -9.37 17.16
CA PHE A 400 1.97 -9.01 18.56
C PHE A 400 0.74 -9.56 19.27
N ASP A 401 0.87 -9.83 20.58
CA ASP A 401 -0.27 -10.09 21.45
C ASP A 401 -0.72 -8.78 22.09
N THR A 402 -1.94 -8.31 21.81
CA THR A 402 -2.44 -7.08 22.45
C THR A 402 -2.68 -7.26 23.94
N SER A 403 -2.90 -8.48 24.44
CA SER A 403 -3.16 -8.78 25.84
C SER A 403 -1.90 -8.87 26.73
N ASN A 404 -0.71 -8.67 26.16
CA ASN A 404 0.54 -8.67 26.91
C ASN A 404 1.61 -7.70 26.33
N ASN A 405 2.79 -7.72 26.96
CA ASN A 405 3.89 -6.79 26.67
C ASN A 405 5.05 -7.43 25.92
N ASN A 406 4.88 -8.63 25.36
CA ASN A 406 5.97 -9.32 24.66
C ASN A 406 6.47 -8.53 23.45
N ALA A 407 7.69 -8.84 23.03
CA ALA A 407 8.25 -8.36 21.77
C ALA A 407 7.43 -8.88 20.58
N GLU A 408 7.67 -8.30 19.41
CA GLU A 408 7.23 -8.86 18.14
C GLU A 408 7.67 -10.31 18.02
N ASN A 409 6.81 -11.17 17.48
CA ASN A 409 7.08 -12.58 17.29
C ASN A 409 7.07 -12.92 15.80
N THR A 410 8.08 -13.65 15.36
CA THR A 410 8.36 -13.95 13.94
C THR A 410 7.52 -15.10 13.37
N THR A 411 6.46 -15.52 14.06
CA THR A 411 5.54 -16.54 13.56
C THR A 411 4.45 -15.86 12.75
N ASN A 412 4.54 -15.84 11.42
CA ASN A 412 3.56 -15.15 10.60
C ASN A 412 2.25 -15.93 10.61
N TYR A 413 1.20 -15.38 11.20
CA TYR A 413 -0.12 -16.01 11.26
C TYR A 413 -0.96 -15.67 10.05
N PHE A 414 -0.72 -14.50 9.45
CA PHE A 414 -1.36 -14.07 8.23
C PHE A 414 -0.38 -14.10 7.04
N LYS A 415 -0.94 -14.06 5.83
CA LYS A 415 -0.18 -13.77 4.61
C LYS A 415 -0.69 -12.46 4.03
N TRP A 416 0.24 -11.58 3.70
CA TRP A 416 -0.05 -10.31 3.03
C TRP A 416 0.04 -10.43 1.50
N ASP A 417 0.43 -11.61 1.01
CA ASP A 417 0.58 -11.97 -0.40
C ASP A 417 -0.78 -12.30 -1.06
N GLY A 418 -1.65 -11.29 -1.16
CA GLY A 418 -2.92 -11.37 -1.86
C GLY A 418 -3.85 -10.18 -1.66
N GLU A 419 -4.97 -10.23 -2.39
CA GLU A 419 -5.98 -9.16 -2.51
C GLU A 419 -7.01 -9.12 -1.37
N GLY A 420 -6.83 -9.95 -0.35
CA GLY A 420 -7.65 -10.03 0.85
C GLY A 420 -6.82 -10.57 2.02
N GLY A 421 -7.40 -10.62 3.21
CA GLY A 421 -6.75 -11.28 4.33
C GLY A 421 -6.51 -12.75 4.02
N LYS A 422 -5.42 -13.32 4.53
CA LYS A 422 -5.11 -14.74 4.35
C LYS A 422 -4.47 -15.31 5.59
N ILE A 423 -4.70 -16.58 5.86
CA ILE A 423 -4.10 -17.31 6.99
C ILE A 423 -2.87 -18.05 6.51
N ASN A 424 -1.73 -17.86 7.18
CA ASN A 424 -0.48 -18.58 6.89
C ASN A 424 -0.34 -19.85 7.73
N LEU A 425 -0.55 -19.75 9.04
CA LEU A 425 -0.37 -20.85 9.97
C LEU A 425 -1.65 -20.97 10.80
N PRO A 426 -2.53 -21.95 10.51
CA PRO A 426 -3.61 -22.26 11.43
C PRO A 426 -2.95 -22.93 12.63
N THR A 427 -2.65 -22.18 13.68
CA THR A 427 -2.50 -22.83 14.99
C THR A 427 -3.85 -23.41 15.39
N SER A 428 -3.86 -24.26 16.41
CA SER A 428 -5.09 -24.62 17.13
C SER A 428 -5.94 -23.39 17.50
N ALA A 429 -5.35 -22.18 17.51
CA ALA A 429 -5.96 -20.88 17.72
C ALA A 429 -7.16 -20.55 16.80
N PHE A 430 -7.05 -20.69 15.47
CA PHE A 430 -8.11 -20.27 14.53
C PHE A 430 -9.00 -21.42 14.03
N SER A 431 -8.80 -22.61 14.60
CA SER A 431 -9.37 -23.87 14.09
C SER A 431 -10.85 -24.10 14.43
N GLN A 432 -11.49 -23.23 15.23
CA GLN A 432 -12.87 -23.41 15.67
C GLN A 432 -13.80 -22.26 15.27
N ASP A 433 -13.63 -21.05 15.82
CA ASP A 433 -14.61 -19.99 15.63
C ASP A 433 -14.04 -18.56 15.63
N PRO A 434 -13.05 -18.29 14.76
CA PRO A 434 -12.31 -17.04 14.81
C PRO A 434 -13.16 -15.82 14.41
N ILE A 435 -12.74 -14.66 14.92
CA ILE A 435 -13.13 -13.32 14.48
C ILE A 435 -11.88 -12.60 13.97
N PHE A 436 -12.00 -11.93 12.83
CA PHE A 436 -10.97 -11.10 12.22
C PHE A 436 -11.47 -9.66 12.13
N TRP A 437 -10.66 -8.71 12.56
CA TRP A 437 -10.85 -7.28 12.33
C TRP A 437 -9.79 -6.82 11.33
N GLN A 438 -10.22 -6.54 10.10
CA GLN A 438 -9.33 -6.25 8.97
C GLN A 438 -9.39 -4.77 8.63
N PHE A 439 -8.23 -4.11 8.58
CA PHE A 439 -8.08 -2.67 8.31
C PHE A 439 -7.25 -2.45 7.05
N ARG A 440 -7.67 -1.54 6.17
CA ARG A 440 -6.89 -1.00 5.06
C ARG A 440 -6.34 0.37 5.43
N ARG A 441 -5.09 0.68 5.06
CA ARG A 441 -4.58 2.05 5.15
C ARG A 441 -5.25 2.92 4.11
N ALA A 442 -5.71 4.10 4.54
CA ALA A 442 -6.32 5.09 3.67
C ALA A 442 -6.18 6.49 4.29
N PRO A 443 -6.06 7.55 3.47
CA PRO A 443 -6.08 8.94 3.95
C PRO A 443 -7.27 9.20 4.89
N GLY A 444 -7.02 9.93 5.96
CA GLY A 444 -7.94 10.27 7.04
C GLY A 444 -8.24 9.14 8.02
N PHE A 445 -8.23 7.88 7.58
CA PHE A 445 -8.77 6.75 8.35
C PHE A 445 -7.72 6.00 9.18
N PHE A 446 -6.74 5.38 8.52
CA PHE A 446 -5.77 4.49 9.15
C PHE A 446 -4.41 4.57 8.47
N ASP A 447 -3.35 4.61 9.29
CA ASP A 447 -1.97 4.59 8.83
C ASP A 447 -1.05 3.76 9.75
N SER A 448 0.07 3.28 9.22
CA SER A 448 1.08 2.54 9.97
C SER A 448 2.47 3.04 9.60
N VAL A 449 3.32 3.25 10.62
CA VAL A 449 4.69 3.77 10.45
C VAL A 449 5.66 2.87 11.20
N THR A 450 6.66 2.32 10.52
CA THR A 450 7.80 1.65 11.18
C THR A 450 9.00 2.58 11.20
N TYR A 451 9.80 2.49 12.26
CA TYR A 451 10.98 3.35 12.41
C TYR A 451 12.03 2.76 13.35
N THR A 452 13.27 3.22 13.18
CA THR A 452 14.37 2.98 14.11
C THR A 452 14.55 4.18 15.03
N GLY A 453 14.61 3.94 16.34
CA GLY A 453 14.80 5.00 17.33
C GLY A 453 16.22 5.57 17.30
N ASN A 454 16.37 6.83 17.74
CA ASN A 454 17.65 7.54 17.74
C ASN A 454 17.94 8.28 19.07
N ASN A 455 17.12 8.04 20.09
CA ASN A 455 17.25 8.60 21.43
C ASN A 455 17.23 10.15 21.50
N THR A 456 16.70 10.81 20.48
CA THR A 456 16.58 12.28 20.44
C THR A 456 15.18 12.70 20.88
N SER A 457 15.07 13.39 22.02
CA SER A 457 13.79 13.96 22.48
C SER A 457 13.31 15.06 21.54
N GLY A 458 12.01 15.11 21.29
CA GLY A 458 11.41 16.07 20.37
C GLY A 458 11.62 15.72 18.89
N ARG A 459 12.07 14.49 18.58
CA ARG A 459 12.16 14.03 17.19
C ARG A 459 10.76 13.92 16.61
N THR A 460 10.58 14.43 15.39
CA THR A 460 9.37 14.21 14.60
C THR A 460 9.53 13.03 13.65
N LEU A 461 8.44 12.30 13.44
CA LEU A 461 8.32 11.25 12.43
C LEU A 461 7.17 11.59 11.47
N ASN A 462 7.44 11.49 10.18
CA ASN A 462 6.42 11.67 9.15
C ASN A 462 5.44 10.48 9.17
N HIS A 463 4.19 10.75 8.83
CA HIS A 463 3.17 9.75 8.56
C HIS A 463 2.34 10.18 7.34
N ASN A 464 1.58 9.24 6.79
CA ASN A 464 0.77 9.43 5.58
C ASN A 464 -0.74 9.41 5.88
N LEU A 465 -1.16 9.59 7.14
CA LEU A 465 -2.58 9.66 7.48
C LEU A 465 -3.31 10.81 6.75
N ASP A 466 -2.65 11.86 6.28
CA ASP A 466 -3.27 13.04 5.62
C ASP A 466 -4.38 13.73 6.47
N ALA A 467 -4.33 13.48 7.78
CA ALA A 467 -5.17 14.06 8.82
C ALA A 467 -4.40 13.97 10.14
N VAL A 468 -4.83 14.75 11.14
CA VAL A 468 -4.25 14.66 12.49
C VAL A 468 -4.65 13.32 13.11
N PRO A 469 -3.71 12.45 13.52
CA PRO A 469 -4.02 11.25 14.27
C PRO A 469 -4.79 11.57 15.55
N GLU A 470 -5.97 10.99 15.70
CA GLU A 470 -6.83 11.19 16.89
C GLU A 470 -6.66 10.05 17.90
N PHE A 471 -6.17 8.90 17.45
CA PHE A 471 -5.78 7.75 18.28
C PHE A 471 -4.50 7.13 17.71
N MET A 472 -3.52 6.90 18.58
CA MET A 472 -2.25 6.30 18.18
C MET A 472 -1.89 5.16 19.12
N VAL A 473 -1.37 4.07 18.57
CA VAL A 473 -0.87 2.92 19.31
C VAL A 473 0.60 2.71 18.94
N LEU A 474 1.50 2.88 19.91
CA LEU A 474 2.95 2.75 19.73
C LEU A 474 3.47 1.48 20.41
N LYS A 475 4.35 0.76 19.70
CA LYS A 475 4.93 -0.49 20.19
C LYS A 475 6.39 -0.66 19.77
N ARG A 476 7.24 -0.98 20.75
CA ARG A 476 8.58 -1.52 20.50
C ARG A 476 8.49 -2.96 19.99
N ARG A 477 9.27 -3.24 18.94
CA ARG A 477 9.24 -4.52 18.21
C ARG A 477 10.29 -5.52 18.72
N ASP A 478 11.49 -5.05 19.03
CA ASP A 478 12.63 -5.93 19.38
C ASP A 478 12.79 -6.27 20.87
N ALA A 479 11.93 -5.76 21.75
CA ALA A 479 11.94 -6.12 23.17
C ALA A 479 10.54 -6.08 23.80
N GLY A 480 10.39 -6.82 24.90
CA GLY A 480 9.15 -6.86 25.66
C GLY A 480 8.94 -5.58 26.49
N THR A 481 8.13 -4.67 25.98
CA THR A 481 7.72 -3.43 26.66
C THR A 481 6.21 -3.20 26.54
N PRO A 482 5.62 -2.39 27.42
CA PRO A 482 4.24 -1.96 27.26
C PRO A 482 3.98 -1.29 25.92
N TRP A 483 2.74 -1.39 25.46
CA TRP A 483 2.18 -0.53 24.43
C TRP A 483 1.96 0.87 25.00
N TYR A 484 1.94 1.89 24.16
CA TYR A 484 1.54 3.24 24.56
C TYR A 484 0.42 3.73 23.66
N ILE A 485 -0.67 4.17 24.27
CA ILE A 485 -1.88 4.54 23.54
C ILE A 485 -2.22 6.00 23.84
N TYR A 486 -2.30 6.80 22.79
CA TYR A 486 -2.72 8.19 22.81
C TYR A 486 -4.15 8.32 22.28
N HIS A 487 -4.93 9.22 22.86
CA HIS A 487 -6.21 9.67 22.31
C HIS A 487 -6.33 11.20 22.45
N LYS A 488 -6.82 11.89 21.43
CA LYS A 488 -6.90 13.37 21.43
C LYS A 488 -7.63 13.95 22.65
N ASP A 489 -8.69 13.27 23.11
CA ASP A 489 -9.55 13.75 24.19
C ASP A 489 -8.98 13.48 25.60
N THR A 490 -7.85 12.78 25.72
CA THR A 490 -7.16 12.60 27.01
C THR A 490 -6.12 13.70 27.25
N GLY A 491 -5.70 14.40 26.20
CA GLY A 491 -4.65 15.43 26.22
C GLY A 491 -3.28 14.89 25.81
N ALA A 492 -2.40 15.78 25.32
CA ALA A 492 -1.13 15.42 24.67
C ALA A 492 -0.11 14.69 25.58
N GLY A 493 -0.14 14.94 26.89
CA GLY A 493 0.73 14.26 27.86
C GLY A 493 0.12 13.00 28.47
N ASN A 494 -1.18 12.75 28.30
CA ASN A 494 -1.88 11.64 28.96
C ASN A 494 -2.01 10.43 28.03
N LEU A 495 -1.43 9.30 28.43
CA LEU A 495 -1.46 8.04 27.69
C LEU A 495 -1.97 6.88 28.54
N PHE A 496 -2.40 5.82 27.87
CA PHE A 496 -2.52 4.50 28.49
C PHE A 496 -1.20 3.73 28.31
N GLN A 497 -0.75 3.08 29.37
CA GLN A 497 0.42 2.21 29.36
C GLN A 497 -0.02 0.75 29.21
N GLY A 498 -0.21 0.33 27.97
CA GLY A 498 -0.68 -1.01 27.62
C GLY A 498 -2.16 -1.04 27.26
N TRP A 499 -2.57 -2.17 26.68
CA TRP A 499 -3.98 -2.57 26.66
C TRP A 499 -4.28 -3.17 28.03
N ASP A 500 -4.34 -2.37 29.09
CA ASP A 500 -4.77 -2.84 30.40
C ASP A 500 -6.04 -2.10 30.84
N ASN A 501 -6.49 -2.37 32.06
CA ASN A 501 -7.70 -1.74 32.60
C ASN A 501 -7.42 -0.43 33.34
N ALA A 502 -6.18 0.07 33.38
CA ALA A 502 -5.84 1.28 34.10
C ALA A 502 -6.40 2.54 33.41
N ALA A 503 -6.56 3.60 34.19
CA ALA A 503 -6.87 4.94 33.68
C ALA A 503 -5.66 5.53 32.96
N THR A 504 -5.87 6.62 32.21
CA THR A 504 -4.75 7.36 31.61
C THR A 504 -3.85 7.96 32.68
N MET A 505 -2.57 8.13 32.35
CA MET A 505 -1.59 8.82 33.20
C MET A 505 -0.73 9.76 32.38
N ASP A 506 -0.17 10.76 33.04
CA ASP A 506 0.74 11.75 32.44
C ASP A 506 2.14 11.14 32.23
N ILE A 507 2.62 11.09 30.98
CA ILE A 507 3.89 10.47 30.57
C ILE A 507 4.62 11.29 29.49
N ASP A 508 5.30 12.35 29.91
CA ASP A 508 6.08 13.26 29.07
C ASP A 508 7.17 12.58 28.20
N THR A 509 7.79 11.51 28.69
CA THR A 509 8.90 10.82 28.00
C THR A 509 8.50 10.05 26.73
N ILE A 510 7.21 9.92 26.42
CA ILE A 510 6.71 9.12 25.28
C ILE A 510 6.45 9.99 24.06
N LEU A 511 5.56 10.99 24.15
CA LEU A 511 5.22 11.89 23.04
C LEU A 511 5.74 13.33 23.21
N ASN A 512 6.58 13.57 24.22
CA ASN A 512 7.17 14.88 24.49
C ASN A 512 6.09 15.97 24.68
N ASP A 513 4.97 15.62 25.34
CA ASP A 513 3.78 16.46 25.56
C ASP A 513 3.28 17.22 24.31
N THR A 514 3.50 16.65 23.14
CA THR A 514 3.23 17.31 21.86
C THR A 514 2.15 16.55 21.11
N ALA A 515 1.02 17.21 20.88
CA ALA A 515 -0.03 16.65 20.03
C ALA A 515 0.50 16.44 18.60
N PRO A 516 0.08 15.36 17.91
CA PRO A 516 0.48 15.15 16.53
C PRO A 516 -0.15 16.23 15.61
N THR A 517 0.41 16.39 14.43
CA THR A 517 -0.13 17.23 13.35
C THR A 517 -0.67 16.34 12.24
N SER A 518 -1.10 16.93 11.12
CA SER A 518 -1.53 16.16 9.95
C SER A 518 -0.40 15.47 9.19
N SER A 519 0.86 15.76 9.53
CA SER A 519 2.03 15.23 8.82
C SER A 519 3.09 14.60 9.72
N VAL A 520 3.12 14.94 11.02
CA VAL A 520 4.11 14.39 11.96
C VAL A 520 3.53 14.09 13.33
N PHE A 521 4.11 13.10 14.00
CA PHE A 521 4.01 12.96 15.46
C PHE A 521 5.39 13.10 16.10
N THR A 522 5.42 13.52 17.36
CA THR A 522 6.66 13.81 18.10
C THR A 522 6.92 12.70 19.11
N LEU A 523 8.18 12.30 19.24
CA LEU A 523 8.63 11.31 20.22
C LEU A 523 9.50 11.93 21.30
N GLY A 524 9.33 11.45 22.53
CA GLY A 524 10.29 11.65 23.60
C GLY A 524 11.54 10.78 23.45
N ASN A 525 12.35 10.67 24.51
CA ASN A 525 13.61 9.92 24.53
C ASN A 525 13.52 8.57 25.26
N SER A 526 12.31 8.10 25.60
CA SER A 526 12.13 6.82 26.27
C SER A 526 12.55 5.65 25.39
N SER A 527 13.23 4.65 25.96
CA SER A 527 13.57 3.39 25.27
C SER A 527 12.35 2.52 24.94
N HIS A 528 11.16 2.92 25.36
CA HIS A 528 9.90 2.27 24.98
C HIS A 528 9.36 2.73 23.63
N VAL A 529 9.79 3.89 23.12
CA VAL A 529 9.33 4.44 21.83
C VAL A 529 10.42 5.03 20.95
N ASN A 530 11.63 5.30 21.46
CA ASN A 530 12.69 5.97 20.68
C ASN A 530 14.11 5.63 21.13
N GLY A 531 14.34 4.46 21.74
CA GLY A 531 15.69 3.99 22.08
C GLY A 531 16.60 3.86 20.85
N SER A 532 17.88 4.21 20.98
CA SER A 532 18.81 4.27 19.84
C SER A 532 19.05 2.89 19.22
N GLY A 533 18.75 2.74 17.94
CA GLY A 533 18.94 1.50 17.19
C GLY A 533 17.83 0.46 17.39
N ASP A 534 16.89 0.73 18.30
CA ASP A 534 15.74 -0.13 18.55
C ASP A 534 14.65 0.08 17.47
N THR A 535 13.83 -0.94 17.24
CA THR A 535 12.78 -0.96 16.21
C THR A 535 11.39 -0.78 16.79
N TYR A 536 10.55 0.01 16.10
CA TYR A 536 9.23 0.41 16.57
C TYR A 536 8.20 0.39 15.43
N VAL A 537 6.92 0.31 15.82
CA VAL A 537 5.76 0.54 14.95
C VAL A 537 4.78 1.48 15.66
N ALA A 538 4.16 2.36 14.88
CA ALA A 538 3.03 3.20 15.30
C ALA A 538 1.85 2.96 14.37
N TYR A 539 0.67 2.72 14.94
CA TYR A 539 -0.60 2.61 14.24
C TYR A 539 -1.44 3.86 14.55
N LEU A 540 -2.00 4.50 13.53
CA LEU A 540 -2.62 5.82 13.62
C LEU A 540 -4.04 5.76 13.06
N TRP A 541 -5.01 6.30 13.77
CA TRP A 541 -6.41 6.40 13.31
C TRP A 541 -6.92 7.84 13.37
N GLY A 542 -7.78 8.19 12.42
CA GLY A 542 -8.47 9.49 12.35
C GLY A 542 -9.96 9.34 12.07
N SER A 543 -10.70 10.43 12.33
CA SER A 543 -12.13 10.52 12.00
C SER A 543 -12.30 10.92 10.53
N VAL A 544 -13.17 10.20 9.82
CA VAL A 544 -13.59 10.50 8.44
C VAL A 544 -15.11 10.52 8.41
N ASP A 545 -15.69 11.62 7.92
CA ASP A 545 -17.14 11.82 7.92
C ASP A 545 -17.87 10.64 7.26
N GLY A 546 -18.82 10.04 7.99
CA GLY A 546 -19.58 8.89 7.53
C GLY A 546 -18.83 7.54 7.50
N VAL A 547 -17.52 7.51 7.79
CA VAL A 547 -16.67 6.30 7.73
C VAL A 547 -16.16 5.92 9.12
N SER A 548 -15.55 6.85 9.87
CA SER A 548 -15.00 6.59 11.21
C SER A 548 -15.18 7.77 12.14
N LYS A 549 -15.29 7.48 13.45
CA LYS A 549 -15.37 8.50 14.49
C LYS A 549 -14.54 8.13 15.69
N LEU A 550 -13.68 9.06 16.10
CA LEU A 550 -13.01 9.06 17.39
C LEU A 550 -13.51 10.22 18.25
N GLY A 551 -13.80 9.91 19.50
CA GLY A 551 -14.37 10.89 20.41
C GLY A 551 -14.51 10.37 21.83
N SER A 552 -15.26 11.10 22.63
CA SER A 552 -15.50 10.81 24.03
C SER A 552 -16.95 11.07 24.42
N TYR A 553 -17.37 10.46 25.54
CA TYR A 553 -18.66 10.71 26.16
C TYR A 553 -18.55 10.67 27.69
N SER A 554 -19.54 11.27 28.36
CA SER A 554 -19.67 11.23 29.81
C SER A 554 -20.75 10.24 30.21
N GLY A 555 -20.42 9.32 31.10
CA GLY A 555 -21.37 8.34 31.61
C GLY A 555 -22.47 8.98 32.46
N THR A 556 -23.67 8.40 32.39
CA THR A 556 -24.87 8.90 33.08
C THR A 556 -25.53 7.85 33.95
N GLY A 557 -25.18 6.56 33.78
CA GLY A 557 -25.92 5.43 34.35
C GLY A 557 -27.30 5.22 33.71
N SER A 558 -27.63 5.96 32.66
CA SER A 558 -28.83 5.84 31.83
C SER A 558 -28.42 5.69 30.36
N ASN A 559 -29.36 5.44 29.43
CA ASN A 559 -29.02 5.33 28.01
C ASN A 559 -28.34 6.62 27.50
N ILE A 560 -27.28 6.45 26.70
CA ILE A 560 -26.54 7.54 26.04
C ILE A 560 -26.47 7.23 24.55
N ASP A 561 -27.06 8.10 23.74
CA ASP A 561 -26.92 8.04 22.29
C ASP A 561 -25.61 8.72 21.89
N VAL A 562 -24.66 7.93 21.37
CA VAL A 562 -23.38 8.43 20.87
C VAL A 562 -23.51 8.66 19.37
N ASN A 563 -23.58 9.93 18.98
CA ASN A 563 -23.69 10.33 17.58
C ASN A 563 -22.30 10.38 16.92
N CYS A 564 -22.06 9.49 15.98
CA CYS A 564 -20.84 9.38 15.19
C CYS A 564 -20.94 10.06 13.81
N GLY A 565 -22.12 10.54 13.42
CA GLY A 565 -22.38 11.10 12.09
C GLY A 565 -22.58 10.05 11.00
N PHE A 566 -22.86 8.80 11.38
CA PHE A 566 -23.08 7.71 10.42
C PHE A 566 -24.50 7.72 9.85
N SER A 567 -24.71 6.97 8.77
CA SER A 567 -26.03 6.80 8.15
C SER A 567 -26.60 5.39 8.34
N ALA A 568 -25.74 4.41 8.63
CA ALA A 568 -26.08 2.98 8.73
C ALA A 568 -25.69 2.35 10.08
N GLY A 569 -25.42 3.17 11.09
CA GLY A 569 -24.92 2.75 12.40
C GLY A 569 -23.45 2.33 12.38
N ALA A 570 -22.93 1.97 13.55
CA ALA A 570 -21.56 1.50 13.69
C ALA A 570 -21.47 -0.01 13.41
N ARG A 571 -20.47 -0.43 12.64
CA ARG A 571 -20.09 -1.84 12.44
C ARG A 571 -19.00 -2.34 13.35
N PHE A 572 -18.28 -1.43 13.98
CA PHE A 572 -17.24 -1.67 14.97
C PHE A 572 -17.32 -0.57 16.02
N VAL A 573 -17.23 -0.95 17.29
CA VAL A 573 -17.20 -0.03 18.42
C VAL A 573 -16.14 -0.53 19.41
N LEU A 574 -15.15 0.31 19.69
CA LEU A 574 -14.18 0.14 20.77
C LEU A 574 -14.43 1.21 21.82
N ILE A 575 -14.55 0.84 23.10
CA ILE A 575 -14.76 1.77 24.22
C ILE A 575 -13.73 1.53 25.33
N LYS A 576 -13.19 2.62 25.88
CA LYS A 576 -12.31 2.58 27.05
C LYS A 576 -12.66 3.69 28.04
N ARG A 577 -12.75 3.33 29.33
CA ARG A 577 -12.86 4.28 30.44
C ARG A 577 -11.53 4.99 30.70
N THR A 578 -11.57 6.31 30.94
CA THR A 578 -10.37 7.15 31.06
C THR A 578 -10.11 7.69 32.47
N ASP A 579 -11.13 7.88 33.30
CA ASP A 579 -11.03 8.44 34.66
C ASP A 579 -10.83 7.41 35.77
N SER A 580 -11.02 6.12 35.47
CA SER A 580 -10.91 5.04 36.45
C SER A 580 -10.64 3.71 35.74
N THR A 581 -10.68 2.61 36.49
CA THR A 581 -10.47 1.29 35.92
C THR A 581 -11.62 0.86 35.00
N GLY A 582 -11.27 0.24 33.88
CA GLY A 582 -12.21 -0.29 32.90
C GLY A 582 -11.47 -0.89 31.71
N ASP A 583 -11.93 -2.05 31.25
CA ASP A 583 -11.33 -2.81 30.14
C ASP A 583 -11.55 -2.14 28.77
N TRP A 584 -10.91 -2.67 27.73
CA TRP A 584 -11.06 -2.23 26.33
C TRP A 584 -12.12 -3.07 25.62
N TYR A 585 -13.38 -2.62 25.63
CA TYR A 585 -14.52 -3.38 25.11
C TYR A 585 -14.67 -3.22 23.60
N VAL A 586 -14.83 -4.33 22.88
CA VAL A 586 -15.01 -4.36 21.42
C VAL A 586 -16.28 -5.09 21.02
N TRP A 587 -17.09 -4.42 20.21
CA TRP A 587 -18.23 -4.97 19.49
C TRP A 587 -18.03 -4.83 17.98
N ASP A 588 -18.66 -5.75 17.24
CA ASP A 588 -18.75 -5.66 15.79
C ASP A 588 -20.00 -6.35 15.25
N THR A 589 -20.39 -5.97 14.04
CA THR A 589 -21.58 -6.50 13.36
C THR A 589 -21.46 -7.97 12.94
N ALA A 590 -20.26 -8.53 12.85
CA ALA A 590 -20.09 -9.95 12.50
C ALA A 590 -20.50 -10.86 13.66
N ARG A 591 -20.33 -10.40 14.90
CA ARG A 591 -20.78 -11.07 16.12
C ARG A 591 -22.17 -10.61 16.58
N GLY A 592 -22.48 -9.32 16.40
CA GLY A 592 -23.78 -8.74 16.69
C GLY A 592 -23.65 -7.32 17.26
N ILE A 593 -24.32 -6.38 16.59
CA ILE A 593 -24.73 -5.07 17.12
C ILE A 593 -26.20 -4.95 16.72
N VAL A 594 -27.08 -5.43 17.60
CA VAL A 594 -28.51 -5.64 17.36
C VAL A 594 -29.30 -5.16 18.55
N SER A 595 -30.61 -4.97 18.40
CA SER A 595 -31.43 -4.66 19.57
C SER A 595 -31.53 -5.91 20.46
N GLY A 596 -30.86 -5.89 21.62
CA GLY A 596 -30.78 -7.01 22.55
C GLY A 596 -29.35 -7.39 22.94
N ASN A 597 -29.07 -8.69 23.05
CA ASN A 597 -27.74 -9.11 23.49
C ASN A 597 -26.70 -8.92 22.38
N ASP A 598 -25.65 -8.16 22.70
CA ASP A 598 -24.52 -7.86 21.82
C ASP A 598 -23.22 -8.49 22.36
N PRO A 599 -22.67 -9.50 21.65
CA PRO A 599 -21.42 -10.11 22.06
C PRO A 599 -20.24 -9.15 22.08
N TYR A 600 -19.46 -9.15 23.16
CA TYR A 600 -18.22 -8.37 23.25
C TYR A 600 -17.00 -9.23 23.55
N LEU A 601 -15.85 -8.70 23.11
CA LEU A 601 -14.52 -9.18 23.49
C LEU A 601 -13.75 -8.03 24.14
N LEU A 602 -12.65 -8.36 24.81
CA LEU A 602 -11.76 -7.38 25.43
C LEU A 602 -10.38 -7.45 24.77
N LEU A 603 -9.84 -6.32 24.29
CA LEU A 603 -8.50 -6.31 23.67
C LEU A 603 -7.37 -6.57 24.67
N ASN A 604 -7.66 -6.36 25.95
CA ASN A 604 -6.76 -6.61 27.07
C ASN A 604 -6.91 -7.99 27.73
N SER A 605 -7.65 -8.91 27.11
CA SER A 605 -7.91 -10.25 27.66
C SER A 605 -7.85 -11.30 26.55
N SER A 606 -7.56 -12.54 26.96
CA SER A 606 -7.69 -13.72 26.12
C SER A 606 -8.97 -14.50 26.39
N ALA A 607 -9.87 -13.99 27.26
CA ALA A 607 -11.12 -14.66 27.57
C ALA A 607 -12.05 -14.79 26.34
N ALA A 608 -12.88 -15.83 26.35
CA ALA A 608 -13.95 -16.00 25.37
C ALA A 608 -14.95 -14.83 25.42
N GLU A 609 -15.67 -14.62 24.33
CA GLU A 609 -16.67 -13.58 24.19
C GLU A 609 -17.82 -13.77 25.19
N VAL A 610 -18.37 -12.64 25.65
CA VAL A 610 -19.56 -12.63 26.50
C VAL A 610 -20.76 -12.30 25.62
N THR A 611 -21.75 -13.21 25.55
CA THR A 611 -22.86 -13.16 24.57
C THR A 611 -24.22 -12.81 25.16
N ASN A 612 -24.31 -12.57 26.47
CA ASN A 612 -25.56 -12.46 27.21
C ASN A 612 -25.78 -11.08 27.83
N THR A 613 -25.17 -10.04 27.25
CA THR A 613 -25.20 -8.66 27.73
C THR A 613 -25.71 -7.73 26.65
N ASP A 614 -26.41 -6.69 27.06
CA ASP A 614 -27.02 -5.66 26.19
C ASP A 614 -26.47 -4.29 26.61
N TYR A 615 -25.16 -4.09 26.42
CA TYR A 615 -24.43 -2.91 26.91
C TYR A 615 -24.35 -1.79 25.88
N ILE A 616 -24.45 -2.13 24.61
CA ILE A 616 -24.68 -1.19 23.52
C ILE A 616 -25.94 -1.60 22.77
N ASP A 617 -26.44 -0.71 21.91
CA ASP A 617 -27.56 -0.94 21.01
C ASP A 617 -27.26 -0.24 19.68
N PRO A 618 -27.81 -0.72 18.54
CA PRO A 618 -27.66 -0.08 17.24
C PRO A 618 -28.38 1.28 17.21
N LEU A 619 -27.70 2.29 16.66
CA LEU A 619 -28.24 3.61 16.39
C LEU A 619 -27.79 4.05 15.00
N ASN A 620 -28.68 4.50 14.11
CA ASN A 620 -28.30 4.85 12.72
C ASN A 620 -27.14 5.87 12.64
N SER A 621 -27.08 6.80 13.58
CA SER A 621 -26.02 7.81 13.62
C SER A 621 -24.73 7.36 14.31
N GLY A 622 -24.70 6.18 14.93
CA GLY A 622 -23.58 5.65 15.72
C GLY A 622 -23.96 4.41 16.52
N PHE A 623 -24.03 4.54 17.84
CA PHE A 623 -24.46 3.49 18.77
C PHE A 623 -25.05 4.12 20.05
N THR A 624 -25.85 3.36 20.79
CA THR A 624 -26.32 3.75 22.13
C THR A 624 -25.57 2.93 23.16
N VAL A 625 -25.06 3.56 24.23
CA VAL A 625 -24.60 2.84 25.44
C VAL A 625 -25.81 2.72 26.37
N THR A 626 -26.19 1.50 26.73
CA THR A 626 -27.45 1.29 27.46
C THR A 626 -27.29 1.56 28.96
N SER A 627 -28.42 1.69 29.66
CA SER A 627 -28.47 1.76 31.12
C SER A 627 -28.09 0.44 31.81
N SER A 628 -28.03 -0.66 31.06
CA SER A 628 -27.59 -1.96 31.59
C SER A 628 -26.06 -2.07 31.64
N ALA A 629 -25.36 -1.20 30.92
CA ALA A 629 -23.91 -1.17 30.85
C ALA A 629 -23.25 -0.96 32.23
N PRO A 630 -22.17 -1.69 32.55
CA PRO A 630 -21.48 -1.58 33.83
C PRO A 630 -20.80 -0.22 33.99
N ALA A 631 -20.30 0.07 35.20
CA ALA A 631 -19.50 1.26 35.49
C ALA A 631 -18.24 1.40 34.61
N ALA A 632 -17.75 0.29 34.04
CA ALA A 632 -16.65 0.31 33.08
C ALA A 632 -17.02 0.95 31.73
N LEU A 633 -18.31 1.22 31.48
CA LEU A 633 -18.83 1.78 30.23
C LEU A 633 -19.79 2.96 30.44
N ASN A 634 -20.50 3.04 31.58
CA ASN A 634 -21.54 4.06 31.80
C ASN A 634 -21.77 4.43 33.29
N ALA A 635 -20.70 4.66 34.05
CA ALA A 635 -20.82 5.22 35.40
C ALA A 635 -21.20 6.70 35.34
N SER A 636 -22.18 7.14 36.14
CA SER A 636 -22.54 8.56 36.24
C SER A 636 -21.33 9.42 36.59
N GLY A 637 -20.98 10.36 35.72
CA GLY A 637 -19.82 11.25 35.86
C GLY A 637 -18.48 10.66 35.42
N GLY A 638 -18.45 9.39 34.96
CA GLY A 638 -17.26 8.79 34.38
C GLY A 638 -16.98 9.32 32.97
N THR A 639 -15.74 9.21 32.50
CA THR A 639 -15.33 9.65 31.16
C THR A 639 -14.81 8.48 30.33
N TYR A 640 -15.18 8.47 29.06
CA TYR A 640 -14.92 7.36 28.15
C TYR A 640 -14.47 7.89 26.80
N ILE A 641 -13.55 7.18 26.16
CA ILE A 641 -13.19 7.39 24.76
C ILE A 641 -13.70 6.24 23.91
N PHE A 642 -13.89 6.47 22.62
CA PHE A 642 -14.29 5.44 21.68
C PHE A 642 -13.65 5.62 20.30
N LEU A 643 -13.54 4.49 19.58
CA LEU A 643 -13.37 4.41 18.14
C LEU A 643 -14.57 3.67 17.56
N ALA A 644 -15.29 4.31 16.66
CA ALA A 644 -16.39 3.70 15.92
C ALA A 644 -16.12 3.75 14.41
N ILE A 645 -16.55 2.72 13.69
CA ILE A 645 -16.46 2.64 12.23
C ILE A 645 -17.86 2.33 11.70
N ALA A 646 -18.31 3.04 10.66
CA ALA A 646 -19.60 2.87 10.01
C ALA A 646 -19.61 1.62 9.14
#